data_AF-A0A0E0CZR7-F1
#
_entry.id   AF-A0A0E0CZR7-F1
#
_cell.length_a   1.000
_cell.length_b   1.000
_cell.length_c   1.000
_cell.angle_alpha   90.00
_cell.angle_beta   90.00
_cell.angle_gamma   90.00
#
_symmetry.space_group_name_H-M   'P 1'
#
loop_
_entity.id
_entity.type
_entity.pdbx_description
1 polymer ?
#
loop_
_entity_poly.entity_id
_entity_poly.type
_entity_poly.pdbx_seq_one_letter_code
_entity_poly.pdbx_strand_id
1 'polypeptide(L)'
;MADASSRTDTSTVLDTDDKNQMVDGQSGAIVPSNSSDRSDRSDKPMDQKVLRRLAQNREAARKSRLRKKAYVQQLESSKLKLASLEQEINKARQQGIYISSSGDQTHAMSGNGAMTFDLEYARWLEEQNKQINELRTAVNAHASDSDLRLIVDGIMAHYDEIFRLKGVAAKADVFHILSGMWKTPAERCFLWLGGFRSSELLKLLVNQLEPLTEQQLLGLSNLQQSSQQAEDALSQGMEALQQSLADTLAGSLGPSGSSGNVANYMGQMAMAMGKLGTLENFLRQADNLRQQTLHQMQRILTIRQAARALLAIHDYFSRLRALSSLWLARPREWEGWVGSNVGIFGYSRKTLTDEDLRSMIEANLTCRVDHHENCDEKLNEFLKRTYYIDAGYDNKDGMVKLNSRMSQIEGNCAANRIFYLAVPQEALLDVALSLADSAQTMQGWNRIIIEKPFGFTGLSSHRVTQSLLSRFEEEQIYRIDHLLGKDLIENLTVLRFSNLVFEPLWSRTYIRNVQVIFSEETAAEIQGRYFGNYGIIRDIVHSHILQTIALFAMEPPVSLDGEDIRDEKVKVLRSIRQVNLEDVVLGQLKDTSVKVDRYTKSLTPTYFAAAMYIDNSRWDGVPFLIKTGIGLMENRAEIRIQFRHVPGNIYRERFGHDIDLDTNELILRDQPEEAILLKVNNKVPGLGLQLDASELNLLYRDRYNVELPDSYEHLLLDVLDGDSHLFMRSDEVAAAWNVLTPLIHEIDQNRIAPELYEAGGRGPVNAYYLAAKHGVRLDDEWSAILLKVFPQIAPPGAAEAEKCMRRLSTSFGTCGFPRGGAEKQSKGAVSLLGTTGSFTCAANASRTSRDVKAVPESMIVPPVPFFRANSDSGTGSLVDPTVMPFSER
;
A
#
# COMPACT_ATOMS: atom_id res chain seq x y z
N MET A 1 -51.13 43.27 -6.03
CA MET A 1 -50.63 42.99 -7.39
C MET A 1 -49.82 41.69 -7.25
N ALA A 2 -50.41 40.50 -7.40
CA ALA A 2 -51.06 39.92 -8.59
C ALA A 2 -50.03 39.62 -9.72
N ASP A 3 -49.96 38.42 -10.30
CA ASP A 3 -50.48 37.11 -9.87
C ASP A 3 -49.77 35.96 -10.62
N ALA A 4 -49.92 34.73 -10.12
CA ALA A 4 -49.95 33.42 -10.78
C ALA A 4 -49.17 33.09 -12.10
N SER A 5 -48.33 32.03 -11.99
CA SER A 5 -48.49 30.73 -12.70
C SER A 5 -48.18 30.52 -14.20
N SER A 6 -47.49 29.39 -14.46
CA SER A 6 -47.63 28.45 -15.63
C SER A 6 -47.27 28.94 -17.05
N ARG A 7 -46.85 28.11 -18.02
CA ARG A 7 -46.42 26.68 -18.13
C ARG A 7 -45.77 26.51 -19.54
N THR A 8 -45.05 25.40 -19.78
CA THR A 8 -44.81 24.77 -21.12
C THR A 8 -44.03 25.60 -22.19
N ASP A 9 -43.31 25.03 -23.17
CA ASP A 9 -42.98 23.62 -23.41
C ASP A 9 -41.63 23.37 -24.12
N THR A 10 -41.07 22.22 -23.77
CA THR A 10 -40.29 21.24 -24.55
C THR A 10 -40.24 21.41 -26.09
N SER A 11 -39.05 21.45 -26.69
CA SER A 11 -38.89 21.22 -28.13
C SER A 11 -38.93 19.72 -28.46
N THR A 12 -39.97 19.30 -29.18
CA THR A 12 -40.08 17.96 -29.77
C THR A 12 -39.80 18.05 -31.27
N VAL A 13 -38.95 17.15 -31.78
CA VAL A 13 -38.88 16.83 -33.20
C VAL A 13 -39.55 15.48 -33.39
N LEU A 14 -40.65 15.47 -34.14
CA LEU A 14 -41.36 14.28 -34.55
C LEU A 14 -41.12 14.06 -36.05
N ASP A 15 -40.55 12.91 -36.41
CA ASP A 15 -40.68 12.37 -37.75
C ASP A 15 -42.10 11.78 -37.91
N THR A 16 -42.72 12.01 -39.06
CA THR A 16 -43.91 11.29 -39.50
C THR A 16 -43.71 10.81 -40.93
N ASP A 17 -44.08 9.55 -41.19
CA ASP A 17 -44.08 8.93 -42.52
C ASP A 17 -44.95 9.71 -43.52
N ASP A 18 -44.73 9.53 -44.82
CA ASP A 18 -45.86 9.59 -45.75
C ASP A 18 -45.75 8.70 -47.00
N LYS A 19 -46.91 8.46 -47.62
CA LYS A 19 -47.15 7.45 -48.67
C LYS A 19 -47.64 8.08 -49.98
N ASN A 20 -47.10 7.56 -51.09
CA ASN A 20 -47.73 7.40 -52.42
C ASN A 20 -48.32 8.61 -53.19
N GLN A 21 -47.83 8.67 -54.45
CA GLN A 21 -48.56 8.88 -55.71
C GLN A 21 -48.79 10.29 -56.31
N MET A 22 -48.32 10.37 -57.57
CA MET A 22 -48.94 10.97 -58.77
C MET A 22 -48.71 12.44 -59.16
N VAL A 23 -48.04 12.55 -60.33
CA VAL A 23 -48.40 13.35 -61.54
C VAL A 23 -47.75 14.73 -61.76
N ASP A 24 -47.15 14.82 -62.97
CA ASP A 24 -46.76 15.95 -63.82
C ASP A 24 -45.86 17.09 -63.30
N GLY A 25 -44.98 17.59 -64.20
CA GLY A 25 -44.24 18.84 -63.92
C GLY A 25 -42.95 19.18 -64.66
N GLN A 26 -42.67 18.63 -65.85
CA GLN A 26 -41.81 19.22 -66.91
C GLN A 26 -40.45 19.94 -66.61
N SER A 27 -39.43 19.50 -67.37
CA SER A 27 -38.37 20.32 -68.02
C SER A 27 -36.99 20.52 -67.37
N GLY A 28 -35.93 20.29 -68.17
CA GLY A 28 -34.51 20.62 -67.90
C GLY A 28 -33.63 19.38 -67.62
N ALA A 29 -33.13 18.61 -68.61
CA ALA A 29 -31.98 18.92 -69.47
C ALA A 29 -30.70 19.27 -68.64
N ILE A 30 -29.56 18.57 -68.68
CA ILE A 30 -28.93 17.70 -69.69
C ILE A 30 -28.02 16.61 -69.04
N VAL A 31 -27.67 15.60 -69.84
CA VAL A 31 -26.99 14.30 -69.57
C VAL A 31 -25.68 14.26 -70.44
N PRO A 32 -24.75 13.25 -70.47
CA PRO A 32 -24.25 12.22 -69.52
C PRO A 32 -22.71 12.32 -69.28
N SER A 33 -22.14 11.35 -68.54
CA SER A 33 -21.12 10.44 -69.14
C SER A 33 -20.91 9.14 -68.35
N ASN A 34 -21.34 8.00 -68.93
CA ASN A 34 -20.67 6.69 -69.08
C ASN A 34 -19.91 6.04 -67.89
N SER A 35 -19.92 4.71 -67.67
CA SER A 35 -20.49 3.59 -68.47
C SER A 35 -20.60 2.27 -67.67
N SER A 36 -21.54 1.41 -68.10
CA SER A 36 -21.60 -0.08 -68.05
C SER A 36 -20.44 -0.87 -67.39
N ASP A 37 -20.68 -1.97 -66.66
CA ASP A 37 -21.13 -3.23 -67.30
C ASP A 37 -21.94 -4.23 -66.42
N ARG A 38 -22.42 -5.28 -67.09
CA ARG A 38 -23.39 -6.33 -66.69
C ARG A 38 -22.85 -7.39 -65.73
N SER A 39 -23.75 -8.02 -64.95
CA SER A 39 -24.28 -9.37 -65.28
C SER A 39 -25.19 -9.96 -64.18
N ASP A 40 -26.29 -10.59 -64.59
CA ASP A 40 -27.17 -11.41 -63.73
C ASP A 40 -26.45 -12.57 -63.01
N ARG A 41 -26.91 -12.91 -61.80
CA ARG A 41 -27.06 -14.32 -61.38
C ARG A 41 -27.94 -14.55 -60.13
N SER A 42 -29.08 -15.19 -60.40
CA SER A 42 -29.81 -16.14 -59.54
C SER A 42 -30.23 -15.73 -58.11
N ASP A 43 -31.53 -15.52 -57.94
CA ASP A 43 -32.22 -15.70 -56.67
C ASP A 43 -31.95 -17.09 -56.05
N LYS A 44 -31.68 -17.11 -54.75
CA LYS A 44 -31.92 -18.26 -53.88
C LYS A 44 -32.87 -17.82 -52.76
N PRO A 45 -33.92 -18.59 -52.42
CA PRO A 45 -34.83 -18.21 -51.35
C PRO A 45 -34.06 -18.21 -50.02
N MET A 46 -34.02 -17.06 -49.35
CA MET A 46 -33.37 -16.97 -48.03
C MET A 46 -34.06 -17.91 -47.04
N ASP A 47 -33.24 -18.75 -46.40
CA ASP A 47 -33.70 -19.76 -45.45
C ASP A 47 -34.59 -19.14 -44.37
N GLN A 48 -35.81 -19.66 -44.25
CA GLN A 48 -36.86 -19.13 -43.37
C GLN A 48 -36.43 -19.11 -41.89
N LYS A 49 -35.45 -19.94 -41.53
CA LYS A 49 -34.79 -20.00 -40.21
C LYS A 49 -33.90 -18.77 -39.95
N VAL A 50 -33.23 -18.25 -40.98
CA VAL A 50 -32.40 -17.04 -40.92
C VAL A 50 -33.27 -15.79 -40.75
N LEU A 51 -34.39 -15.70 -41.48
CA LEU A 51 -35.36 -14.62 -41.31
C LEU A 51 -35.95 -14.55 -39.89
N ARG A 52 -36.26 -15.70 -39.27
CA ARG A 52 -36.68 -15.76 -37.86
C ARG A 52 -35.60 -15.29 -36.88
N ARG A 53 -34.34 -15.68 -37.09
CA ARG A 53 -33.19 -15.21 -36.28
C ARG A 53 -32.96 -13.70 -36.42
N LEU A 54 -33.08 -13.15 -37.63
CA LEU A 54 -33.00 -11.70 -37.87
C LEU A 54 -34.14 -10.93 -37.18
N ALA A 55 -35.37 -11.45 -37.19
CA ALA A 55 -36.48 -10.87 -36.45
C ALA A 55 -36.25 -10.90 -34.93
N GLN A 56 -35.77 -12.02 -34.38
CA GLN A 56 -35.40 -12.13 -32.96
C GLN A 56 -34.28 -11.17 -32.56
N ASN A 57 -33.23 -11.03 -33.38
CA ASN A 57 -32.14 -10.08 -33.11
C ASN A 57 -32.61 -8.61 -33.18
N ARG A 58 -33.50 -8.26 -34.11
CA ARG A 58 -34.12 -6.91 -34.16
C ARG A 58 -34.93 -6.61 -32.90
N GLU A 59 -35.72 -7.58 -32.42
CA GLU A 59 -36.52 -7.42 -31.20
C GLU A 59 -35.65 -7.42 -29.92
N ALA A 60 -34.59 -8.22 -29.87
CA ALA A 60 -33.60 -8.19 -28.79
C ALA A 60 -32.87 -6.84 -28.72
N ALA A 61 -32.47 -6.29 -29.87
CA ALA A 61 -31.87 -4.95 -29.96
C ALA A 61 -32.86 -3.86 -29.51
N ARG A 62 -34.14 -3.97 -29.89
CA ARG A 62 -35.22 -3.06 -29.44
C ARG A 62 -35.40 -3.11 -27.92
N LYS A 63 -35.48 -4.30 -27.33
CA LYS A 63 -35.58 -4.50 -25.87
C LYS A 63 -34.33 -4.01 -25.12
N SER A 64 -33.15 -4.19 -25.70
CA SER A 64 -31.89 -3.66 -25.15
C SER A 64 -31.88 -2.12 -25.13
N ARG A 65 -32.29 -1.47 -26.22
CA ARG A 65 -32.44 -0.01 -26.29
C ARG A 65 -33.48 0.52 -25.29
N LEU A 66 -34.61 -0.18 -25.12
CA LEU A 66 -35.63 0.17 -24.12
C LEU A 66 -35.09 0.06 -22.69
N ARG A 67 -34.35 -1.01 -22.35
CA ARG A 67 -33.71 -1.14 -21.03
C ARG A 67 -32.67 -0.07 -20.78
N LYS A 68 -31.81 0.24 -21.75
CA LYS A 68 -30.86 1.37 -21.65
C LYS A 68 -31.57 2.70 -21.45
N LYS A 69 -32.68 2.97 -22.17
CA LYS A 69 -33.47 4.20 -22.00
C LYS A 69 -34.10 4.29 -20.60
N ALA A 70 -34.67 3.20 -20.09
CA ALA A 70 -35.23 3.14 -18.74
C ALA A 70 -34.15 3.36 -17.66
N TYR A 71 -32.97 2.75 -17.81
CA TYR A 71 -31.84 2.94 -16.90
C TYR A 71 -31.30 4.38 -16.92
N VAL A 72 -31.21 5.01 -18.10
CA VAL A 72 -30.84 6.43 -18.23
C VAL A 72 -31.88 7.34 -17.56
N GLN A 73 -33.18 7.10 -17.75
CA GLN A 73 -34.23 7.84 -17.05
C GLN A 73 -34.16 7.63 -15.52
N GLN A 74 -33.82 6.43 -15.06
CA GLN A 74 -33.61 6.16 -13.64
C GLN A 74 -32.40 6.94 -13.10
N LEU A 75 -31.28 6.97 -13.82
CA LEU A 75 -30.11 7.80 -13.49
C LEU A 75 -30.43 9.30 -13.46
N GLU A 76 -31.19 9.82 -14.42
CA GLU A 76 -31.66 11.21 -14.43
C GLU A 76 -32.56 11.50 -13.21
N SER A 77 -33.48 10.59 -12.88
CA SER A 77 -34.33 10.72 -11.68
C SER A 77 -33.53 10.68 -10.38
N SER A 78 -32.50 9.84 -10.30
CA SER A 78 -31.59 9.76 -9.15
C SER A 78 -30.72 10.99 -9.06
N LYS A 79 -30.22 11.54 -10.18
CA LYS A 79 -29.46 12.80 -10.23
C LYS A 79 -30.30 13.98 -9.77
N LEU A 80 -31.57 14.06 -10.17
CA LEU A 80 -32.51 15.09 -9.70
C LEU A 80 -32.82 14.94 -8.20
N LYS A 81 -32.98 13.71 -7.70
CA LYS A 81 -33.10 13.46 -6.24
C LYS A 81 -31.83 13.84 -5.48
N LEU A 82 -30.65 13.53 -6.02
CA LEU A 82 -29.38 13.87 -5.39
C LEU A 82 -29.20 15.40 -5.34
N ALA A 83 -29.47 16.10 -6.44
CA ALA A 83 -29.45 17.56 -6.47
C ALA A 83 -30.49 18.18 -5.52
N SER A 84 -31.68 17.57 -5.37
CA SER A 84 -32.68 18.00 -4.38
C SER A 84 -32.19 17.79 -2.96
N LEU A 85 -31.56 16.65 -2.65
CA LEU A 85 -30.97 16.36 -1.34
C LEU A 85 -29.76 17.25 -1.05
N GLU A 86 -28.91 17.55 -2.03
CA GLU A 86 -27.83 18.54 -1.91
C GLU A 86 -28.39 19.94 -1.67
N GLN A 87 -29.51 20.30 -2.31
CA GLN A 87 -30.17 21.59 -2.10
C GLN A 87 -30.89 21.66 -0.74
N GLU A 88 -31.42 20.55 -0.23
CA GLU A 88 -31.94 20.42 1.14
C GLU A 88 -30.82 20.43 2.19
N ILE A 89 -29.69 19.76 1.96
CA ILE A 89 -28.50 19.80 2.82
C ILE A 89 -27.89 21.20 2.82
N ASN A 90 -27.82 21.87 1.66
CA ASN A 90 -27.35 23.25 1.59
C ASN A 90 -28.36 24.22 2.22
N LYS A 91 -29.67 23.99 2.12
CA LYS A 91 -30.68 24.72 2.91
C LYS A 91 -30.53 24.46 4.41
N ALA A 92 -30.30 23.22 4.85
CA ALA A 92 -30.10 22.88 6.25
C ALA A 92 -28.80 23.50 6.80
N ARG A 93 -27.73 23.54 6.00
CA ARG A 93 -26.49 24.28 6.30
C ARG A 93 -26.74 25.79 6.36
N GLN A 94 -27.45 26.37 5.39
CA GLN A 94 -27.79 27.79 5.40
C GLN A 94 -28.75 28.18 6.53
N GLN A 95 -29.70 27.32 6.90
CA GLN A 95 -30.59 27.51 8.05
C GLN A 95 -29.84 27.33 9.37
N GLY A 96 -28.88 26.40 9.44
CA GLY A 96 -27.91 26.31 10.55
C GLY A 96 -27.00 27.54 10.67
N ILE A 97 -26.71 28.21 9.56
CA ILE A 97 -25.98 29.50 9.53
C ILE A 97 -26.89 30.70 9.87
N TYR A 98 -28.19 30.64 9.55
CA TYR A 98 -29.12 31.77 9.74
C TYR A 98 -29.82 31.82 11.10
N ILE A 99 -29.72 30.79 11.95
CA ILE A 99 -30.20 30.86 13.34
C ILE A 99 -29.26 31.72 14.23
N SER A 100 -28.11 32.17 13.72
CA SER A 100 -27.14 33.01 14.44
C SER A 100 -26.92 34.41 13.84
N SER A 101 -27.95 35.08 13.32
CA SER A 101 -27.86 36.55 13.09
C SER A 101 -29.16 37.36 13.26
N SER A 102 -29.38 37.85 14.48
CA SER A 102 -30.13 39.10 14.71
C SER A 102 -29.80 39.67 16.10
N GLY A 103 -28.66 40.36 16.23
CA GLY A 103 -28.25 41.03 17.48
C GLY A 103 -26.74 41.24 17.59
N ASP A 104 -26.30 42.47 17.32
CA ASP A 104 -25.01 43.10 17.62
C ASP A 104 -23.67 42.52 17.13
N GLN A 105 -22.81 43.45 16.70
CA GLN A 105 -21.50 43.20 16.09
C GLN A 105 -20.37 43.25 17.13
N THR A 106 -20.02 42.12 17.74
CA THR A 106 -18.66 41.82 18.26
C THR A 106 -18.49 40.30 18.45
N HIS A 107 -17.26 39.79 18.33
CA HIS A 107 -16.88 38.37 18.52
C HIS A 107 -17.12 37.35 17.37
N ALA A 108 -16.55 37.62 16.18
CA ALA A 108 -16.40 36.60 15.13
C ALA A 108 -15.16 35.68 15.35
N MET A 109 -15.19 34.82 16.37
CA MET A 109 -14.13 33.82 16.66
C MET A 109 -14.60 32.50 17.31
N SER A 110 -15.92 32.25 17.43
CA SER A 110 -16.46 31.14 18.26
C SER A 110 -16.85 29.86 17.50
N GLY A 111 -16.60 29.75 16.19
CA GLY A 111 -17.23 28.74 15.34
C GLY A 111 -16.58 27.35 15.26
N ASN A 112 -15.44 27.10 15.93
CA ASN A 112 -14.65 25.87 15.70
C ASN A 112 -14.18 25.14 16.98
N GLY A 113 -14.86 25.37 18.11
CA GLY A 113 -14.43 24.89 19.43
C GLY A 113 -14.27 23.36 19.54
N ALA A 114 -15.07 22.58 18.82
CA ALA A 114 -14.98 21.12 18.78
C ALA A 114 -13.65 20.63 18.15
N MET A 115 -13.30 21.12 16.96
CA MET A 115 -12.04 20.76 16.29
C MET A 115 -10.81 21.23 17.06
N THR A 116 -10.88 22.40 17.70
CA THR A 116 -9.81 22.88 18.58
C THR A 116 -9.66 21.97 19.80
N PHE A 117 -10.76 21.53 20.41
CA PHE A 117 -10.73 20.60 21.54
C PHE A 117 -10.09 19.25 21.17
N ASP A 118 -10.45 18.68 20.02
CA ASP A 118 -9.90 17.38 19.59
C ASP A 118 -8.37 17.43 19.41
N LEU A 119 -7.87 18.54 18.82
CA LEU A 119 -6.43 18.77 18.63
C LEU A 119 -5.69 18.95 19.97
N GLU A 120 -6.23 19.76 20.89
CA GLU A 120 -5.60 19.95 22.20
C GLU A 120 -5.73 18.70 23.09
N TYR A 121 -6.79 17.90 22.94
CA TYR A 121 -6.95 16.63 23.64
C TYR A 121 -5.92 15.58 23.18
N ALA A 122 -5.64 15.50 21.88
CA ALA A 122 -4.59 14.62 21.36
C ALA A 122 -3.21 14.98 21.93
N ARG A 123 -2.83 16.27 21.91
CA ARG A 123 -1.59 16.77 22.52
C ARG A 123 -1.54 16.53 24.03
N TRP A 124 -2.66 16.75 24.72
CA TRP A 124 -2.77 16.47 26.15
C TRP A 124 -2.47 15.01 26.45
N LEU A 125 -2.99 14.08 25.63
CA LEU A 125 -2.78 12.64 25.78
C LEU A 125 -1.32 12.23 25.52
N GLU A 126 -0.65 12.82 24.53
CA GLU A 126 0.78 12.61 24.27
C GLU A 126 1.63 13.03 25.48
N GLU A 127 1.41 14.23 26.01
CA GLU A 127 2.14 14.74 27.18
C GLU A 127 1.78 13.96 28.46
N GLN A 128 0.55 13.48 28.62
CA GLN A 128 0.17 12.55 29.69
C GLN A 128 0.96 11.24 29.62
N ASN A 129 1.09 10.63 28.43
CA ASN A 129 1.89 9.41 28.26
C ASN A 129 3.36 9.65 28.66
N LYS A 130 3.92 10.81 28.29
CA LYS A 130 5.28 11.23 28.65
C LYS A 130 5.47 11.40 30.16
N GLN A 131 4.61 12.18 30.82
CA GLN A 131 4.69 12.40 32.28
C GLN A 131 4.46 11.11 33.07
N ILE A 132 3.60 10.22 32.61
CA ILE A 132 3.38 8.90 33.23
C ILE A 132 4.60 7.99 33.06
N ASN A 133 5.30 8.03 31.92
CA ASN A 133 6.56 7.31 31.76
C ASN A 133 7.67 7.86 32.65
N GLU A 134 7.75 9.18 32.84
CA GLU A 134 8.65 9.81 33.81
C GLU A 134 8.31 9.37 35.25
N LEU A 135 7.03 9.41 35.65
CA LEU A 135 6.57 8.93 36.96
C LEU A 135 6.88 7.44 37.16
N ARG A 136 6.65 6.59 36.16
CA ARG A 136 6.95 5.15 36.20
C ARG A 136 8.44 4.91 36.39
N THR A 137 9.29 5.66 35.68
CA THR A 137 10.76 5.61 35.86
C THR A 137 11.16 6.07 37.25
N ALA A 138 10.63 7.19 37.76
CA ALA A 138 10.94 7.71 39.09
C ALA A 138 10.50 6.75 40.22
N VAL A 139 9.33 6.12 40.10
CA VAL A 139 8.85 5.11 41.04
C VAL A 139 9.74 3.87 41.03
N ASN A 140 10.13 3.37 39.84
CA ASN A 140 11.01 2.21 39.69
C ASN A 140 12.44 2.47 40.17
N ALA A 141 12.96 3.67 39.91
CA ALA A 141 14.27 4.13 40.40
C ALA A 141 14.29 4.46 41.90
N HIS A 142 13.17 4.29 42.61
CA HIS A 142 13.02 4.59 44.03
C HIS A 142 13.39 6.06 44.37
N ALA A 143 13.00 6.99 43.49
CA ALA A 143 13.26 8.42 43.65
C ALA A 143 12.75 8.98 44.99
N SER A 144 13.33 10.12 45.40
CA SER A 144 13.01 10.74 46.69
C SER A 144 11.55 11.23 46.73
N ASP A 145 10.97 11.31 47.93
CA ASP A 145 9.61 11.82 48.11
C ASP A 145 9.46 13.29 47.68
N SER A 146 10.55 14.06 47.62
CA SER A 146 10.59 15.40 47.01
C SER A 146 10.49 15.37 45.49
N ASP A 147 11.21 14.47 44.82
CA ASP A 147 11.20 14.37 43.34
C ASP A 147 9.85 13.81 42.87
N LEU A 148 9.35 12.77 43.56
CA LEU A 148 8.01 12.24 43.33
C LEU A 148 6.93 13.30 43.54
N ARG A 149 7.09 14.22 44.51
CA ARG A 149 6.12 15.31 44.70
C ARG A 149 6.07 16.24 43.49
N LEU A 150 7.20 16.65 42.94
CA LEU A 150 7.25 17.51 41.75
C LEU A 150 6.54 16.86 40.54
N ILE A 151 6.78 15.57 40.29
CA ILE A 151 6.17 14.85 39.16
C ILE A 151 4.67 14.64 39.39
N VAL A 152 4.26 14.24 40.60
CA VAL A 152 2.83 14.03 40.94
C VAL A 152 2.05 15.34 40.87
N ASP A 153 2.58 16.44 41.41
CA ASP A 153 1.93 17.75 41.36
C ASP A 153 1.84 18.27 39.91
N GLY A 154 2.84 17.98 39.07
CA GLY A 154 2.81 18.25 37.62
C GLY A 154 1.69 17.50 36.89
N ILE A 155 1.54 16.19 37.15
CA ILE A 155 0.46 15.37 36.56
C ILE A 155 -0.92 15.85 37.04
N MET A 156 -1.05 16.24 38.31
CA MET A 156 -2.30 16.79 38.85
C MET A 156 -2.69 18.12 38.17
N ALA A 157 -1.73 19.03 37.97
CA ALA A 157 -1.95 20.24 37.18
C ALA A 157 -2.32 19.94 35.72
N HIS A 158 -1.75 18.88 35.14
CA HIS A 158 -2.11 18.42 33.79
C HIS A 158 -3.53 17.84 33.74
N TYR A 159 -4.02 17.18 34.79
CA TYR A 159 -5.44 16.80 34.92
C TYR A 159 -6.37 18.02 35.07
N ASP A 160 -5.96 19.05 35.81
CA ASP A 160 -6.74 20.29 35.92
C ASP A 160 -6.92 20.97 34.55
N GLU A 161 -5.90 20.92 33.69
CA GLU A 161 -5.92 21.49 32.34
C GLU A 161 -6.95 20.82 31.40
N ILE A 162 -7.12 19.48 31.45
CA ILE A 162 -8.16 18.83 30.61
C ILE A 162 -9.56 19.20 31.07
N PHE A 163 -9.82 19.33 32.37
CA PHE A 163 -11.13 19.82 32.85
C PHE A 163 -11.38 21.27 32.41
N ARG A 164 -10.33 22.11 32.38
CA ARG A 164 -10.41 23.48 31.82
C ARG A 164 -10.72 23.46 30.32
N LEU A 165 -10.02 22.64 29.52
CA LEU A 165 -10.25 22.51 28.08
C LEU A 165 -11.67 22.02 27.77
N LYS A 166 -12.15 20.99 28.49
CA LYS A 166 -13.53 20.50 28.38
C LYS A 166 -14.56 21.58 28.74
N GLY A 167 -14.31 22.38 29.78
CA GLY A 167 -15.16 23.50 30.17
C GLY A 167 -15.22 24.64 29.16
N VAL A 168 -14.16 24.87 28.37
CA VAL A 168 -14.17 25.80 27.23
C VAL A 168 -14.94 25.21 26.05
N ALA A 169 -14.67 23.95 25.72
CA ALA A 169 -15.31 23.26 24.60
C ALA A 169 -16.81 23.07 24.80
N ALA A 170 -17.26 22.74 26.01
CA ALA A 170 -18.68 22.55 26.36
C ALA A 170 -19.54 23.81 26.15
N LYS A 171 -18.93 25.02 26.24
CA LYS A 171 -19.61 26.29 25.96
C LYS A 171 -19.80 26.56 24.46
N ALA A 172 -18.97 25.94 23.62
CA ALA A 172 -19.11 26.00 22.17
C ALA A 172 -20.00 24.87 21.65
N ASP A 173 -19.79 23.65 22.14
CA ASP A 173 -20.61 22.48 21.85
C ASP A 173 -20.57 21.47 23.02
N VAL A 174 -21.66 21.42 23.80
CA VAL A 174 -21.83 20.46 24.90
C VAL A 174 -22.05 19.03 24.42
N PHE A 175 -22.63 18.84 23.22
CA PHE A 175 -22.90 17.50 22.67
C PHE A 175 -21.62 16.84 22.18
N HIS A 176 -20.67 17.61 21.65
CA HIS A 176 -19.34 17.11 21.30
C HIS A 176 -18.61 16.54 22.52
N ILE A 177 -18.69 17.19 23.69
CA ILE A 177 -18.05 16.66 24.91
C ILE A 177 -18.84 15.49 25.51
N LEU A 178 -20.17 15.48 25.44
CA LEU A 178 -21.00 14.37 25.93
C LEU A 178 -20.97 13.12 25.02
N SER A 179 -20.77 13.28 23.71
CA SER A 179 -21.02 12.21 22.72
C SER A 179 -20.12 12.21 21.47
N GLY A 180 -19.15 13.10 21.39
CA GLY A 180 -18.24 13.25 20.25
C GLY A 180 -17.20 12.14 20.09
N MET A 181 -16.39 12.27 19.04
CA MET A 181 -15.42 11.25 18.59
C MET A 181 -14.03 11.36 19.24
N TRP A 182 -13.84 12.28 20.18
CA TRP A 182 -12.58 12.50 20.92
C TRP A 182 -12.18 11.35 21.86
N LYS A 183 -13.04 10.34 22.02
CA LYS A 183 -12.81 9.11 22.79
C LYS A 183 -13.03 7.88 21.92
N THR A 184 -12.22 6.84 22.15
CA THR A 184 -12.32 5.59 21.40
C THR A 184 -13.63 4.85 21.68
N PRO A 185 -14.16 4.01 20.76
CA PRO A 185 -15.49 3.43 20.91
C PRO A 185 -15.72 2.61 22.20
N ALA A 186 -14.74 1.84 22.67
CA ALA A 186 -14.86 1.08 23.92
C ALA A 186 -14.77 1.98 25.15
N GLU A 187 -13.93 3.04 25.15
CA GLU A 187 -13.95 4.04 26.23
C GLU A 187 -15.32 4.71 26.37
N ARG A 188 -16.01 4.97 25.24
CA ARG A 188 -17.34 5.59 25.22
C ARG A 188 -18.40 4.76 25.96
N CYS A 189 -18.25 3.44 26.02
CA CYS A 189 -19.14 2.57 26.82
C CYS A 189 -19.05 2.82 28.33
N PHE A 190 -17.96 3.42 28.81
CA PHE A 190 -17.71 3.73 30.23
C PHE A 190 -17.82 5.23 30.55
N LEU A 191 -18.27 6.06 29.59
CA LEU A 191 -18.50 7.49 29.83
C LEU A 191 -19.82 7.73 30.56
N TRP A 192 -19.73 8.39 31.71
CA TRP A 192 -20.83 9.01 32.43
C TRP A 192 -20.65 10.53 32.31
N LEU A 193 -21.63 11.29 31.80
CA LEU A 193 -21.53 12.76 31.67
C LEU A 193 -20.15 13.26 31.15
N GLY A 194 -19.75 12.77 29.97
CA GLY A 194 -18.52 13.19 29.29
C GLY A 194 -17.20 12.79 29.97
N GLY A 195 -17.18 11.82 30.89
CA GLY A 195 -15.96 11.34 31.54
C GLY A 195 -16.16 10.07 32.37
N PHE A 196 -15.20 9.70 33.21
CA PHE A 196 -15.31 8.53 34.09
C PHE A 196 -16.20 8.79 35.32
N ARG A 197 -16.62 7.73 36.02
CA ARG A 197 -17.22 7.82 37.37
C ARG A 197 -16.13 7.86 38.44
N SER A 198 -16.19 8.84 39.32
CA SER A 198 -15.25 9.04 40.43
C SER A 198 -15.32 7.91 41.45
N SER A 199 -16.52 7.42 41.77
CA SER A 199 -16.74 6.33 42.72
C SER A 199 -16.11 5.00 42.25
N GLU A 200 -16.36 4.62 40.99
CA GLU A 200 -15.80 3.40 40.40
C GLU A 200 -14.28 3.49 40.20
N LEU A 201 -13.74 4.69 39.92
CA LEU A 201 -12.29 4.90 39.89
C LEU A 201 -11.65 4.65 41.27
N LEU A 202 -12.22 5.21 42.34
CA LEU A 202 -11.73 4.99 43.70
C LEU A 202 -11.81 3.51 44.12
N LYS A 203 -12.91 2.84 43.78
CA LYS A 203 -13.13 1.41 44.02
C LYS A 203 -12.08 0.53 43.34
N LEU A 204 -11.68 0.87 42.11
CA LEU A 204 -10.59 0.19 41.41
C LEU A 204 -9.25 0.39 42.14
N LEU A 205 -8.97 1.60 42.63
CA LEU A 205 -7.70 1.96 43.25
C LEU A 205 -7.51 1.36 44.65
N VAL A 206 -8.57 1.26 45.46
CA VAL A 206 -8.52 0.60 46.77
C VAL A 206 -8.02 -0.85 46.63
N ASN A 207 -8.36 -1.54 45.54
CA ASN A 207 -7.94 -2.92 45.27
C ASN A 207 -6.52 -3.06 44.69
N GLN A 208 -5.85 -1.96 44.32
CA GLN A 208 -4.50 -1.99 43.72
C GLN A 208 -3.42 -1.29 44.56
N LEU A 209 -3.81 -0.60 45.62
CA LEU A 209 -2.92 0.18 46.47
C LEU A 209 -2.73 -0.50 47.83
N GLU A 210 -1.96 -1.59 47.88
CA GLU A 210 -1.57 -2.22 49.14
C GLU A 210 -0.09 -1.92 49.51
N PRO A 211 0.22 -1.67 50.80
CA PRO A 211 -0.69 -1.51 51.93
C PRO A 211 -1.20 -0.05 52.10
N LEU A 212 -2.44 0.07 52.58
CA LEU A 212 -3.07 1.30 53.10
C LEU A 212 -3.27 1.18 54.61
N THR A 213 -3.27 2.31 55.34
CA THR A 213 -3.68 2.29 56.76
C THR A 213 -5.21 2.27 56.89
N GLU A 214 -5.74 1.80 58.02
CA GLU A 214 -7.19 1.81 58.30
C GLU A 214 -7.79 3.21 58.14
N GLN A 215 -7.08 4.26 58.59
CA GLN A 215 -7.51 5.65 58.44
C GLN A 215 -7.55 6.09 56.97
N GLN A 216 -6.61 5.64 56.13
CA GLN A 216 -6.63 5.93 54.70
C GLN A 216 -7.75 5.18 53.98
N LEU A 217 -7.99 3.92 54.34
CA LEU A 217 -9.05 3.09 53.77
C LEU A 217 -10.45 3.60 54.14
N LEU A 218 -10.64 4.07 55.39
CA LEU A 218 -11.83 4.80 55.81
C LEU A 218 -11.99 6.12 55.05
N GLY A 219 -10.89 6.88 54.86
CA GLY A 219 -10.88 8.13 54.08
C GLY A 219 -11.32 7.93 52.63
N LEU A 220 -10.76 6.93 51.94
CA LEU A 220 -11.10 6.60 50.56
C LEU A 220 -12.53 6.05 50.44
N SER A 221 -12.97 5.20 51.38
CA SER A 221 -14.36 4.70 51.42
C SER A 221 -15.38 5.82 51.60
N ASN A 222 -15.11 6.78 52.48
CA ASN A 222 -15.97 7.96 52.68
C ASN A 222 -15.98 8.86 51.44
N LEU A 223 -14.83 9.07 50.79
CA LEU A 223 -14.74 9.84 49.55
C LEU A 223 -15.47 9.13 48.39
N GLN A 224 -15.41 7.81 48.32
CA GLN A 224 -16.14 7.00 47.34
C GLN A 224 -17.65 7.11 47.55
N GLN A 225 -18.14 6.95 48.79
CA GLN A 225 -19.56 7.07 49.12
C GLN A 225 -20.09 8.48 48.84
N SER A 226 -19.35 9.52 49.22
CA SER A 226 -19.71 10.91 48.95
C SER A 226 -19.71 11.22 47.44
N SER A 227 -18.74 10.69 46.70
CA SER A 227 -18.70 10.81 45.23
C SER A 227 -19.93 10.14 44.61
N GLN A 228 -20.26 8.90 45.01
CA GLN A 228 -21.42 8.16 44.50
C GLN A 228 -22.73 8.92 44.71
N GLN A 229 -22.95 9.49 45.90
CA GLN A 229 -24.16 10.28 46.19
C GLN A 229 -24.29 11.51 45.28
N ALA A 230 -23.18 12.19 44.99
CA ALA A 230 -23.16 13.31 44.04
C ALA A 230 -23.39 12.85 42.59
N GLU A 231 -22.83 11.70 42.21
CA GLU A 231 -23.06 11.11 40.89
C GLU A 231 -24.52 10.69 40.67
N ASP A 232 -25.16 10.10 41.69
CA ASP A 232 -26.56 9.68 41.64
C ASP A 232 -27.50 10.89 41.52
N ALA A 233 -27.25 11.94 42.31
CA ALA A 233 -28.01 13.20 42.22
C ALA A 233 -27.87 13.88 40.84
N LEU A 234 -26.66 13.90 40.27
CA LEU A 234 -26.43 14.43 38.92
C LEU A 234 -27.07 13.56 37.82
N SER A 235 -27.09 12.23 38.01
CA SER A 235 -27.73 11.29 37.07
C SER A 235 -29.25 11.48 37.07
N GLN A 236 -29.88 11.51 38.25
CA GLN A 236 -31.32 11.78 38.40
C GLN A 236 -31.71 13.17 37.85
N GLY A 237 -30.86 14.18 38.06
CA GLY A 237 -31.07 15.52 37.48
C GLY A 237 -31.03 15.52 35.94
N MET A 238 -30.12 14.74 35.34
CA MET A 238 -30.05 14.54 33.89
C MET A 238 -31.28 13.78 33.34
N GLU A 239 -31.72 12.72 34.02
CA GLU A 239 -32.93 11.96 33.66
C GLU A 239 -34.18 12.85 33.73
N ALA A 240 -34.34 13.64 34.80
CA ALA A 240 -35.42 14.61 34.92
C ALA A 240 -35.38 15.69 33.82
N LEU A 241 -34.18 16.14 33.42
CA LEU A 241 -34.02 17.04 32.28
C LEU A 241 -34.43 16.38 30.96
N GLN A 242 -34.02 15.13 30.71
CA GLN A 242 -34.37 14.37 29.51
C GLN A 242 -35.88 14.12 29.40
N GLN A 243 -36.54 13.75 30.50
CA GLN A 243 -38.00 13.62 30.55
C GLN A 243 -38.67 14.98 30.29
N SER A 244 -38.20 16.04 30.95
CA SER A 244 -38.74 17.39 30.78
C SER A 244 -38.55 17.94 29.36
N LEU A 245 -37.49 17.53 28.66
CA LEU A 245 -37.27 17.79 27.23
C LEU A 245 -38.27 17.00 26.37
N ALA A 246 -38.39 15.69 26.60
CA ALA A 246 -39.33 14.82 25.90
C ALA A 246 -40.77 15.32 26.00
N ASP A 247 -41.23 15.70 27.19
CA ASP A 247 -42.57 16.26 27.43
C ASP A 247 -42.78 17.59 26.66
N THR A 248 -41.74 18.42 26.54
CA THR A 248 -41.79 19.69 25.79
C THR A 248 -41.93 19.47 24.29
N LEU A 249 -41.30 18.41 23.77
CA LEU A 249 -41.36 18.01 22.36
C LEU A 249 -42.67 17.26 22.04
N ALA A 250 -43.17 16.45 22.98
CA ALA A 250 -44.38 15.64 22.82
C ALA A 250 -45.69 16.44 22.95
N GLY A 251 -45.67 17.62 23.57
CA GLY A 251 -46.83 18.49 23.85
C GLY A 251 -47.58 19.06 22.63
N SER A 252 -47.45 18.48 21.44
CA SER A 252 -48.20 18.82 20.22
C SER A 252 -49.28 17.80 19.83
N LEU A 253 -49.31 16.61 20.44
CA LEU A 253 -50.20 15.50 20.06
C LEU A 253 -51.58 15.52 20.76
N GLY A 254 -52.21 16.69 20.84
CA GLY A 254 -53.62 16.81 21.24
C GLY A 254 -54.57 16.37 20.11
N PRO A 255 -55.65 15.60 20.38
CA PRO A 255 -56.47 14.97 19.34
C PRO A 255 -57.41 15.90 18.55
N SER A 256 -57.38 17.21 18.83
CA SER A 256 -58.19 18.22 18.14
C SER A 256 -57.33 19.02 17.16
N GLY A 257 -57.39 18.64 15.88
CA GLY A 257 -56.61 19.30 14.83
C GLY A 257 -56.96 20.77 14.64
N SER A 258 -55.94 21.63 14.75
CA SER A 258 -55.94 23.00 14.24
C SER A 258 -54.58 23.29 13.64
N SER A 259 -54.56 23.57 12.33
CA SER A 259 -53.34 24.00 11.65
C SER A 259 -52.88 25.36 12.18
N GLY A 260 -51.58 25.50 12.41
CA GLY A 260 -50.94 26.80 12.51
C GLY A 260 -50.95 27.46 13.89
N ASN A 261 -49.85 27.30 14.60
CA ASN A 261 -49.13 28.48 15.06
C ASN A 261 -47.63 28.20 15.04
N VAL A 262 -46.93 28.76 14.05
CA VAL A 262 -45.46 28.70 13.98
C VAL A 262 -44.86 29.29 15.27
N ALA A 263 -45.53 30.28 15.88
CA ALA A 263 -45.21 30.83 17.19
C ALA A 263 -45.26 29.80 18.33
N ASN A 264 -46.20 28.83 18.32
CA ASN A 264 -46.27 27.78 19.34
C ASN A 264 -45.12 26.77 19.17
N TYR A 265 -44.84 26.36 17.93
CA TYR A 265 -43.69 25.48 17.63
C TYR A 265 -42.35 26.16 17.95
N MET A 266 -42.15 27.42 17.54
CA MET A 266 -40.97 28.20 17.88
C MET A 266 -40.85 28.43 19.39
N GLY A 267 -41.97 28.66 20.10
CA GLY A 267 -41.98 28.73 21.57
C GLY A 267 -41.59 27.41 22.23
N GLN A 268 -42.08 26.27 21.73
CA GLN A 268 -41.67 24.93 22.18
C GLN A 268 -40.19 24.67 21.91
N MET A 269 -39.68 25.01 20.71
CA MET A 269 -38.27 24.87 20.38
C MET A 269 -37.39 25.82 21.22
N ALA A 270 -37.83 27.04 21.51
CA ALA A 270 -37.12 27.97 22.40
C ALA A 270 -37.07 27.44 23.85
N MET A 271 -38.17 26.87 24.36
CA MET A 271 -38.19 26.20 25.66
C MET A 271 -37.29 24.96 25.69
N ALA A 272 -37.29 24.15 24.62
CA ALA A 272 -36.41 23.00 24.49
C ALA A 272 -34.94 23.42 24.44
N MET A 273 -34.57 24.43 23.65
CA MET A 273 -33.22 25.01 23.60
C MET A 273 -32.79 25.59 24.95
N GLY A 274 -33.67 26.29 25.66
CA GLY A 274 -33.41 26.77 27.02
C GLY A 274 -33.14 25.64 28.02
N LYS A 275 -33.85 24.51 27.89
CA LYS A 275 -33.59 23.29 28.66
C LYS A 275 -32.26 22.64 28.26
N LEU A 276 -31.95 22.52 26.96
CA LEU A 276 -30.67 22.00 26.48
C LEU A 276 -29.47 22.84 26.98
N GLY A 277 -29.62 24.16 27.13
CA GLY A 277 -28.61 25.01 27.75
C GLY A 277 -28.23 24.63 29.19
N THR A 278 -29.05 23.84 29.89
CA THR A 278 -28.69 23.33 31.23
C THR A 278 -27.69 22.17 31.20
N LEU A 279 -27.49 21.50 30.05
CA LEU A 279 -26.54 20.41 29.87
C LEU A 279 -25.10 20.83 30.21
N GLU A 280 -24.69 22.06 29.86
CA GLU A 280 -23.37 22.61 30.19
C GLU A 280 -23.14 22.61 31.70
N ASN A 281 -24.17 22.99 32.47
CA ASN A 281 -24.08 23.04 33.93
C ASN A 281 -23.97 21.63 34.55
N PHE A 282 -24.61 20.61 33.98
CA PHE A 282 -24.45 19.22 34.43
C PHE A 282 -23.06 18.68 34.15
N LEU A 283 -22.55 18.88 32.92
CA LEU A 283 -21.20 18.48 32.54
C LEU A 283 -20.12 19.18 33.39
N ARG A 284 -20.26 20.49 33.63
CA ARG A 284 -19.36 21.26 34.51
C ARG A 284 -19.39 20.76 35.96
N GLN A 285 -20.56 20.39 36.48
CA GLN A 285 -20.66 19.80 37.82
C GLN A 285 -20.00 18.42 37.90
N ALA A 286 -20.15 17.58 36.87
CA ALA A 286 -19.50 16.28 36.81
C ALA A 286 -17.97 16.38 36.71
N ASP A 287 -17.43 17.32 35.93
CA ASP A 287 -15.98 17.55 35.85
C ASP A 287 -15.42 18.20 37.12
N ASN A 288 -16.14 19.13 37.75
CA ASN A 288 -15.77 19.64 39.07
C ASN A 288 -15.71 18.52 40.13
N LEU A 289 -16.64 17.57 40.10
CA LEU A 289 -16.64 16.41 41.00
C LEU A 289 -15.40 15.54 40.78
N ARG A 290 -15.06 15.21 39.52
CA ARG A 290 -13.83 14.46 39.18
C ARG A 290 -12.57 15.15 39.69
N GLN A 291 -12.45 16.44 39.41
CA GLN A 291 -11.33 17.26 39.85
C GLN A 291 -11.19 17.22 41.38
N GLN A 292 -12.28 17.46 42.11
CA GLN A 292 -12.29 17.41 43.57
C GLN A 292 -11.96 16.02 44.10
N THR A 293 -12.49 14.94 43.51
CA THR A 293 -12.17 13.57 43.93
C THR A 293 -10.67 13.27 43.78
N LEU A 294 -10.05 13.61 42.64
CA LEU A 294 -8.61 13.37 42.42
C LEU A 294 -7.74 14.15 43.43
N HIS A 295 -8.05 15.43 43.66
CA HIS A 295 -7.32 16.26 44.64
C HIS A 295 -7.49 15.77 46.09
N GLN A 296 -8.69 15.29 46.48
CA GLN A 296 -8.90 14.72 47.82
C GLN A 296 -8.25 13.34 47.98
N MET A 297 -8.23 12.52 46.93
CA MET A 297 -7.49 11.25 46.92
C MET A 297 -5.99 11.49 47.16
N GLN A 298 -5.38 12.46 46.45
CA GLN A 298 -3.97 12.82 46.65
C GLN A 298 -3.67 13.26 48.11
N ARG A 299 -4.62 13.90 48.79
CA ARG A 299 -4.49 14.34 50.19
C ARG A 299 -4.61 13.22 51.22
N ILE A 300 -5.35 12.15 50.91
CA ILE A 300 -5.50 10.98 51.78
C ILE A 300 -4.27 10.05 51.66
N LEU A 301 -3.69 9.97 50.47
CA LEU A 301 -2.56 9.11 50.16
C LEU A 301 -1.21 9.75 50.53
N THR A 302 -0.21 8.93 50.89
CA THR A 302 1.20 9.38 50.89
C THR A 302 1.65 9.64 49.45
N ILE A 303 2.71 10.42 49.24
CA ILE A 303 3.12 10.79 47.86
C ILE A 303 3.47 9.58 46.99
N ARG A 304 4.03 8.52 47.59
CA ARG A 304 4.35 7.26 46.92
C ARG A 304 3.12 6.40 46.62
N GLN A 305 2.09 6.43 47.47
CA GLN A 305 0.79 5.83 47.18
C GLN A 305 0.05 6.63 46.08
N ALA A 306 0.10 7.97 46.11
CA ALA A 306 -0.48 8.84 45.08
C ALA A 306 0.18 8.63 43.71
N ALA A 307 1.51 8.50 43.66
CA ALA A 307 2.24 8.12 42.45
C ALA A 307 1.74 6.79 41.88
N ARG A 308 1.61 5.74 42.71
CA ARG A 308 1.06 4.44 42.28
C ARG A 308 -0.41 4.54 41.86
N ALA A 309 -1.20 5.39 42.52
CA ALA A 309 -2.59 5.63 42.15
C ALA A 309 -2.70 6.22 40.74
N LEU A 310 -1.90 7.26 40.43
CA LEU A 310 -1.88 7.87 39.09
C LEU A 310 -1.42 6.90 38.01
N LEU A 311 -0.45 6.01 38.30
CA LEU A 311 -0.06 4.93 37.39
C LEU A 311 -1.22 3.95 37.15
N ALA A 312 -1.91 3.50 38.19
CA ALA A 312 -3.06 2.59 38.07
C ALA A 312 -4.25 3.22 37.33
N ILE A 313 -4.53 4.51 37.56
CA ILE A 313 -5.51 5.30 36.81
C ILE A 313 -5.15 5.31 35.32
N HIS A 314 -3.90 5.61 34.99
CA HIS A 314 -3.44 5.63 33.61
C HIS A 314 -3.52 4.25 32.96
N ASP A 315 -3.04 3.20 33.62
CA ASP A 315 -3.04 1.83 33.10
C ASP A 315 -4.46 1.33 32.86
N TYR A 316 -5.44 1.72 33.69
CA TYR A 316 -6.86 1.45 33.44
C TYR A 316 -7.36 2.13 32.14
N PHE A 317 -7.15 3.44 31.98
CA PHE A 317 -7.56 4.14 30.74
C PHE A 317 -6.74 3.74 29.51
N SER A 318 -5.51 3.27 29.69
CA SER A 318 -4.70 2.68 28.62
C SER A 318 -5.27 1.33 28.18
N ARG A 319 -5.66 0.46 29.13
CA ARG A 319 -6.35 -0.80 28.85
C ARG A 319 -7.71 -0.60 28.19
N LEU A 320 -8.48 0.44 28.56
CA LEU A 320 -9.74 0.77 27.87
C LEU A 320 -9.53 1.25 26.42
N ARG A 321 -8.45 1.99 26.15
CA ARG A 321 -8.05 2.36 24.78
C ARG A 321 -7.58 1.15 23.98
N ALA A 322 -6.73 0.32 24.58
CA ALA A 322 -6.29 -0.95 23.99
C ALA A 322 -7.47 -1.89 23.74
N LEU A 323 -8.51 -1.90 24.59
CA LEU A 323 -9.74 -2.65 24.36
C LEU A 323 -10.49 -2.13 23.13
N SER A 324 -10.46 -0.83 22.81
CA SER A 324 -10.95 -0.36 21.50
C SER A 324 -10.12 -0.92 20.37
N SER A 325 -8.78 -0.90 20.46
CA SER A 325 -7.89 -1.44 19.43
C SER A 325 -8.02 -2.96 19.26
N LEU A 326 -8.26 -3.72 20.33
CA LEU A 326 -8.47 -5.17 20.33
C LEU A 326 -9.89 -5.55 19.91
N TRP A 327 -10.91 -4.83 20.38
CA TRP A 327 -12.29 -5.00 19.91
C TRP A 327 -12.41 -4.63 18.43
N LEU A 328 -11.65 -3.64 17.98
CA LEU A 328 -11.44 -3.41 16.57
C LEU A 328 -10.74 -4.67 16.01
N ALA A 329 -9.50 -5.00 16.38
CA ALA A 329 -8.68 -6.08 15.80
C ALA A 329 -9.23 -7.51 16.00
N ARG A 330 -10.44 -7.68 16.55
CA ARG A 330 -11.13 -8.97 16.65
C ARG A 330 -11.24 -9.60 15.26
N PRO A 331 -10.89 -10.88 15.09
CA PRO A 331 -11.14 -11.58 13.84
C PRO A 331 -12.62 -11.48 13.46
N ARG A 332 -12.89 -11.18 12.19
CA ARG A 332 -14.23 -11.28 11.61
C ARG A 332 -14.24 -12.50 10.69
N GLU A 333 -14.80 -13.60 11.20
CA GLU A 333 -15.22 -14.79 10.47
C GLU A 333 -14.22 -15.26 9.37
N TRP A 334 -13.15 -15.92 9.79
CA TRP A 334 -12.32 -16.78 8.91
C TRP A 334 -13.02 -18.12 8.59
N GLU A 335 -14.32 -18.24 8.82
CA GLU A 335 -15.07 -19.49 8.65
C GLU A 335 -15.53 -19.71 7.19
N GLY A 336 -15.19 -20.87 6.61
CA GLY A 336 -15.94 -21.44 5.49
C GLY A 336 -15.27 -21.49 4.11
N TRP A 337 -14.10 -20.87 3.91
CA TRP A 337 -13.39 -20.89 2.62
C TRP A 337 -12.96 -22.30 2.18
N VAL A 338 -12.52 -23.13 3.13
CA VAL A 338 -12.22 -24.55 2.88
C VAL A 338 -13.45 -25.37 3.29
N GLY A 339 -14.13 -25.95 2.29
CA GLY A 339 -15.36 -26.71 2.49
C GLY A 339 -15.22 -27.96 3.39
N SER A 340 -16.35 -28.50 3.85
CA SER A 340 -16.37 -29.68 4.73
C SER A 340 -15.85 -30.97 4.08
N ASN A 341 -15.86 -31.06 2.74
CA ASN A 341 -15.45 -32.23 1.97
C ASN A 341 -14.06 -32.05 1.34
N VAL A 342 -13.03 -31.89 2.18
CA VAL A 342 -11.62 -31.75 1.75
C VAL A 342 -10.77 -32.82 2.43
N GLY A 343 -9.84 -33.42 1.69
CA GLY A 343 -8.80 -34.31 2.21
C GLY A 343 -7.41 -33.78 1.88
N ILE A 344 -6.51 -33.77 2.86
CA ILE A 344 -5.15 -33.24 2.74
C ILE A 344 -4.17 -34.41 2.80
N PHE A 345 -3.29 -34.53 1.81
CA PHE A 345 -2.41 -35.68 1.63
C PHE A 345 -0.94 -35.25 1.67
N GLY A 346 -0.24 -35.55 2.76
CA GLY A 346 1.21 -35.44 2.84
C GLY A 346 1.88 -36.58 2.06
N TYR A 347 2.79 -36.25 1.16
CA TYR A 347 3.52 -37.22 0.34
C TYR A 347 5.02 -36.98 0.45
N SER A 348 5.78 -37.96 0.98
CA SER A 348 7.25 -37.85 1.01
C SER A 348 7.92 -39.23 1.10
N ARG A 349 9.26 -39.24 0.97
CA ARG A 349 10.10 -40.46 1.11
C ARG A 349 10.37 -40.86 2.56
N LYS A 350 9.85 -40.12 3.55
CA LYS A 350 9.98 -40.48 4.97
C LYS A 350 8.97 -41.58 5.31
N THR A 351 9.38 -42.53 6.14
CA THR A 351 8.48 -43.50 6.76
C THR A 351 7.78 -42.85 7.96
N LEU A 352 6.61 -42.24 7.71
CA LEU A 352 5.73 -41.64 8.72
C LEU A 352 4.34 -42.26 8.64
N THR A 353 3.55 -42.11 9.68
CA THR A 353 2.13 -42.48 9.74
C THR A 353 1.22 -41.26 9.57
N ASP A 354 -0.09 -41.50 9.35
CA ASP A 354 -1.12 -40.45 9.39
C ASP A 354 -1.06 -39.64 10.70
N GLU A 355 -0.73 -40.29 11.83
CA GLU A 355 -0.70 -39.67 13.15
C GLU A 355 0.58 -38.84 13.38
N ASP A 356 1.74 -39.31 12.90
CA ASP A 356 2.98 -38.52 12.95
C ASP A 356 2.83 -37.21 12.18
N LEU A 357 2.17 -37.24 11.02
CA LEU A 357 1.87 -36.04 10.24
C LEU A 357 0.94 -35.09 11.02
N ARG A 358 -0.10 -35.62 11.67
CA ARG A 358 -1.03 -34.80 12.48
C ARG A 358 -0.32 -34.11 13.62
N SER A 359 0.48 -34.81 14.41
CA SER A 359 1.25 -34.20 15.50
C SER A 359 2.28 -33.18 15.01
N MET A 360 2.88 -33.39 13.83
CA MET A 360 3.74 -32.38 13.20
C MET A 360 2.97 -31.12 12.79
N ILE A 361 1.76 -31.26 12.26
CA ILE A 361 0.90 -30.13 11.85
C ILE A 361 0.38 -29.38 13.09
N GLU A 362 -0.14 -30.11 14.08
CA GLU A 362 -0.62 -29.59 15.37
C GLU A 362 0.45 -28.76 16.09
N ALA A 363 1.71 -29.21 16.10
CA ALA A 363 2.81 -28.50 16.74
C ALA A 363 3.24 -27.19 16.04
N ASN A 364 2.79 -26.94 14.81
CA ASN A 364 3.15 -25.74 14.03
C ASN A 364 1.96 -24.82 13.70
N LEU A 365 0.72 -25.30 13.82
CA LEU A 365 -0.47 -24.47 13.68
C LEU A 365 -0.71 -23.63 14.94
N THR A 366 -0.60 -22.31 14.81
CA THR A 366 -1.06 -21.38 15.86
C THR A 366 -2.55 -21.12 15.71
N CYS A 367 -3.27 -21.13 16.83
CA CYS A 367 -4.67 -20.70 16.84
C CYS A 367 -4.72 -19.16 16.69
N ARG A 368 -4.86 -18.67 15.45
CA ARG A 368 -5.08 -17.24 15.14
C ARG A 368 -6.51 -16.78 15.41
N VAL A 369 -7.45 -17.72 15.48
CA VAL A 369 -8.81 -17.47 15.92
C VAL A 369 -8.80 -17.21 17.43
N ASP A 370 -9.54 -16.19 17.88
CA ASP A 370 -9.61 -15.80 19.28
C ASP A 370 -10.07 -17.00 20.16
N HIS A 371 -9.52 -17.15 21.37
CA HIS A 371 -9.76 -18.32 22.26
C HIS A 371 -11.22 -18.49 22.72
N HIS A 372 -12.12 -17.64 22.24
CA HIS A 372 -13.57 -17.73 22.44
C HIS A 372 -14.28 -18.62 21.41
N GLU A 373 -13.67 -18.92 20.26
CA GLU A 373 -14.15 -19.95 19.36
C GLU A 373 -13.51 -21.30 19.67
N ASN A 374 -14.20 -22.39 19.29
CA ASN A 374 -13.85 -23.77 19.66
C ASN A 374 -12.67 -24.31 18.83
N CYS A 375 -11.50 -23.68 18.99
CA CYS A 375 -10.32 -23.88 18.15
C CYS A 375 -9.81 -25.32 18.20
N ASP A 376 -9.82 -25.94 19.39
CA ASP A 376 -9.43 -27.33 19.57
C ASP A 376 -10.35 -28.29 18.79
N GLU A 377 -11.67 -28.05 18.76
CA GLU A 377 -12.59 -28.88 17.98
C GLU A 377 -12.38 -28.69 16.46
N LYS A 378 -12.21 -27.44 16.00
CA LYS A 378 -11.92 -27.13 14.58
C LYS A 378 -10.60 -27.74 14.12
N LEU A 379 -9.55 -27.64 14.95
CA LEU A 379 -8.24 -28.25 14.71
C LEU A 379 -8.35 -29.77 14.65
N ASN A 380 -9.07 -30.39 15.59
CA ASN A 380 -9.33 -31.83 15.57
C ASN A 380 -10.13 -32.28 14.34
N GLU A 381 -11.07 -31.46 13.84
CA GLU A 381 -11.79 -31.75 12.59
C GLU A 381 -10.87 -31.64 11.37
N PHE A 382 -10.03 -30.61 11.31
CA PHE A 382 -9.02 -30.44 10.26
C PHE A 382 -8.03 -31.61 10.23
N LEU A 383 -7.44 -31.97 11.38
CA LEU A 383 -6.45 -33.06 11.49
C LEU A 383 -7.01 -34.42 11.06
N LYS A 384 -8.29 -34.72 11.35
CA LYS A 384 -8.98 -35.96 10.89
C LYS A 384 -9.04 -36.09 9.37
N ARG A 385 -8.96 -34.98 8.64
CA ARG A 385 -8.94 -34.92 7.17
C ARG A 385 -7.53 -34.96 6.56
N THR A 386 -6.49 -35.04 7.40
CA THR A 386 -5.10 -35.20 6.97
C THR A 386 -4.69 -36.67 6.93
N TYR A 387 -3.95 -37.05 5.90
CA TYR A 387 -3.45 -38.40 5.63
C TYR A 387 -2.00 -38.34 5.11
N TYR A 388 -1.23 -39.40 5.30
CA TYR A 388 0.15 -39.49 4.86
C TYR A 388 0.38 -40.68 3.91
N ILE A 389 1.23 -40.48 2.89
CA ILE A 389 1.68 -41.50 1.96
C ILE A 389 3.20 -41.55 1.94
N ASP A 390 3.75 -42.72 2.29
CA ASP A 390 5.14 -43.06 1.99
C ASP A 390 5.28 -43.34 0.48
N ALA A 391 5.94 -42.40 -0.20
CA ALA A 391 6.26 -42.46 -1.62
C ALA A 391 7.11 -43.69 -1.97
N GLY A 392 8.02 -44.10 -1.08
CA GLY A 392 9.17 -44.93 -1.42
C GLY A 392 10.19 -44.19 -2.31
N TYR A 393 11.00 -44.96 -3.04
CA TYR A 393 12.08 -44.42 -3.88
C TYR A 393 11.70 -44.23 -5.36
N ASP A 394 10.71 -44.98 -5.87
CA ASP A 394 10.18 -44.82 -7.23
C ASP A 394 8.92 -43.94 -7.19
N ASN A 395 8.99 -42.80 -7.87
CA ASN A 395 7.88 -41.85 -7.95
C ASN A 395 6.65 -42.41 -8.67
N LYS A 396 6.79 -43.38 -9.59
CA LYS A 396 5.63 -43.97 -10.30
C LYS A 396 4.81 -44.84 -9.36
N ASP A 397 5.46 -45.78 -8.69
CA ASP A 397 4.81 -46.62 -7.67
C ASP A 397 4.24 -45.77 -6.53
N GLY A 398 4.94 -44.72 -6.11
CA GLY A 398 4.45 -43.74 -5.14
C GLY A 398 3.17 -43.03 -5.58
N MET A 399 3.12 -42.53 -6.82
CA MET A 399 1.93 -41.85 -7.36
C MET A 399 0.73 -42.81 -7.55
N VAL A 400 0.97 -44.08 -7.88
CA VAL A 400 -0.10 -45.11 -7.92
C VAL A 400 -0.68 -45.37 -6.51
N LYS A 401 0.17 -45.44 -5.47
CA LYS A 401 -0.31 -45.54 -4.07
C LYS A 401 -1.11 -44.30 -3.67
N LEU A 402 -0.62 -43.11 -4.01
CA LEU A 402 -1.31 -41.84 -3.74
C LEU A 402 -2.69 -41.80 -4.41
N ASN A 403 -2.78 -42.14 -5.70
CA ASN A 403 -4.05 -42.20 -6.42
C ASN A 403 -5.04 -43.21 -5.79
N SER A 404 -4.56 -44.39 -5.41
CA SER A 404 -5.37 -45.41 -4.72
C SER A 404 -5.91 -44.89 -3.39
N ARG A 405 -5.08 -44.21 -2.58
CA ARG A 405 -5.48 -43.63 -1.29
C ARG A 405 -6.45 -42.46 -1.45
N MET A 406 -6.23 -41.55 -2.40
CA MET A 406 -7.17 -40.46 -2.70
C MET A 406 -8.52 -41.02 -3.14
N SER A 407 -8.54 -41.94 -4.12
CA SER A 407 -9.77 -42.55 -4.65
C SER A 407 -10.60 -43.29 -3.59
N GLN A 408 -9.95 -43.85 -2.55
CA GLN A 408 -10.65 -44.45 -1.40
C GLN A 408 -11.41 -43.43 -0.54
N ILE A 409 -10.87 -42.21 -0.40
CA ILE A 409 -11.46 -41.13 0.40
C ILE A 409 -12.54 -40.38 -0.42
N GLU A 410 -12.30 -40.18 -1.71
CA GLU A 410 -13.23 -39.55 -2.66
C GLU A 410 -14.46 -40.43 -2.93
N GLY A 411 -14.28 -41.76 -2.94
CA GLY A 411 -15.35 -42.73 -3.15
C GLY A 411 -15.99 -42.61 -4.54
N ASN A 412 -17.29 -42.30 -4.59
CA ASN A 412 -18.05 -42.12 -5.83
C ASN A 412 -18.27 -40.63 -6.18
N CYS A 413 -17.68 -39.70 -5.44
CA CYS A 413 -17.84 -38.27 -5.67
C CYS A 413 -16.85 -37.77 -6.74
N ALA A 414 -17.33 -36.91 -7.64
CA ALA A 414 -16.44 -36.17 -8.54
C ALA A 414 -15.57 -35.21 -7.70
N ALA A 415 -14.33 -35.60 -7.46
CA ALA A 415 -13.37 -34.84 -6.67
C ALA A 415 -12.40 -34.07 -7.57
N ASN A 416 -12.10 -32.85 -7.14
CA ASN A 416 -11.06 -31.99 -7.70
C ASN A 416 -9.74 -32.21 -6.96
N ARG A 417 -8.60 -32.14 -7.65
CA ARG A 417 -7.28 -32.40 -7.06
C ARG A 417 -6.33 -31.22 -7.27
N ILE A 418 -5.79 -30.67 -6.18
CA ILE A 418 -4.67 -29.72 -6.18
C ILE A 418 -3.41 -30.47 -5.74
N PHE A 419 -2.32 -30.29 -6.47
CA PHE A 419 -1.03 -30.89 -6.15
C PHE A 419 0.03 -29.81 -5.94
N TYR A 420 0.41 -29.60 -4.67
CA TYR A 420 1.46 -28.65 -4.30
C TYR A 420 2.83 -29.31 -4.37
N LEU A 421 3.67 -28.90 -5.33
CA LEU A 421 4.98 -29.51 -5.59
C LEU A 421 6.09 -28.79 -4.79
N ALA A 422 6.05 -28.92 -3.46
CA ALA A 422 7.08 -28.45 -2.54
C ALA A 422 8.34 -29.35 -2.58
N VAL A 423 8.95 -29.47 -3.75
CA VAL A 423 10.11 -30.35 -4.03
C VAL A 423 11.27 -29.56 -4.63
N PRO A 424 12.53 -30.01 -4.45
CA PRO A 424 13.67 -29.41 -5.13
C PRO A 424 13.52 -29.43 -6.65
N GLN A 425 14.07 -28.41 -7.32
CA GLN A 425 13.90 -28.19 -8.77
C GLN A 425 14.39 -29.37 -9.62
N GLU A 426 15.38 -30.13 -9.14
CA GLU A 426 15.91 -31.34 -9.77
C GLU A 426 14.91 -32.50 -9.80
N ALA A 427 13.97 -32.53 -8.83
CA ALA A 427 12.92 -33.53 -8.73
C ALA A 427 11.60 -33.10 -9.39
N LEU A 428 11.40 -31.80 -9.64
CA LEU A 428 10.13 -31.23 -10.11
C LEU A 428 9.55 -31.95 -11.33
N LEU A 429 10.34 -32.15 -12.38
CA LEU A 429 9.85 -32.79 -13.61
C LEU A 429 9.53 -34.27 -13.43
N ASP A 430 10.35 -35.01 -12.69
CA ASP A 430 10.12 -36.44 -12.46
C ASP A 430 8.84 -36.68 -11.62
N VAL A 431 8.63 -35.84 -10.61
CA VAL A 431 7.41 -35.83 -9.79
C VAL A 431 6.19 -35.42 -10.64
N ALA A 432 6.26 -34.31 -11.37
CA ALA A 432 5.13 -33.78 -12.15
C ALA A 432 4.71 -34.73 -13.29
N LEU A 433 5.66 -35.35 -14.00
CA LEU A 433 5.34 -36.30 -15.07
C LEU A 433 4.77 -37.62 -14.52
N SER A 434 5.35 -38.16 -13.43
CA SER A 434 4.82 -39.36 -12.77
C SER A 434 3.40 -39.14 -12.21
N LEU A 435 3.14 -37.93 -11.71
CA LEU A 435 1.84 -37.49 -11.21
C LEU A 435 0.81 -37.39 -12.35
N ALA A 436 1.17 -36.79 -13.49
CA ALA A 436 0.30 -36.72 -14.66
C ALA A 436 -0.09 -38.12 -15.15
N ASP A 437 0.88 -39.02 -15.27
CA ASP A 437 0.67 -40.37 -15.80
C ASP A 437 -0.15 -41.28 -14.86
N SER A 438 -0.24 -40.99 -13.54
CA SER A 438 -0.75 -41.94 -12.53
C SER A 438 -1.74 -41.41 -11.48
N ALA A 439 -1.82 -40.09 -11.23
CA ALA A 439 -2.52 -39.54 -10.07
C ALA A 439 -3.55 -38.43 -10.37
N GLN A 440 -3.73 -38.01 -11.63
CA GLN A 440 -4.82 -37.09 -11.99
C GLN A 440 -6.22 -37.71 -11.78
N THR A 441 -7.20 -36.88 -11.41
CA THR A 441 -8.62 -37.24 -11.44
C THR A 441 -9.17 -37.17 -12.87
N MET A 442 -10.12 -38.05 -13.20
CA MET A 442 -10.84 -38.06 -14.48
C MET A 442 -12.28 -37.50 -14.35
N GLN A 443 -12.70 -37.11 -13.14
CA GLN A 443 -14.08 -36.68 -12.85
C GLN A 443 -14.21 -35.22 -12.41
N GLY A 444 -13.13 -34.63 -11.88
CA GLY A 444 -13.03 -33.21 -11.54
C GLY A 444 -11.86 -32.55 -12.26
N TRP A 445 -11.54 -31.32 -11.90
CA TRP A 445 -10.35 -30.63 -12.42
C TRP A 445 -9.07 -31.04 -11.66
N ASN A 446 -7.93 -30.86 -12.32
CA ASN A 446 -6.60 -31.04 -11.76
C ASN A 446 -5.84 -29.71 -11.82
N ARG A 447 -5.20 -29.30 -10.74
CA ARG A 447 -4.32 -28.12 -10.69
C ARG A 447 -2.99 -28.50 -10.04
N ILE A 448 -1.88 -28.05 -10.61
CA ILE A 448 -0.53 -28.22 -10.06
C ILE A 448 0.03 -26.87 -9.66
N ILE A 449 0.57 -26.81 -8.44
CA ILE A 449 1.26 -25.63 -7.92
C ILE A 449 2.77 -25.90 -7.96
N ILE A 450 3.51 -24.96 -8.52
CA ILE A 450 4.97 -25.01 -8.69
C ILE A 450 5.56 -23.74 -8.10
N GLU A 451 6.52 -23.88 -7.19
CA GLU A 451 7.26 -22.73 -6.64
C GLU A 451 8.45 -22.33 -7.51
N LYS A 452 8.96 -21.12 -7.27
CA LYS A 452 10.23 -20.65 -7.85
C LYS A 452 11.40 -21.56 -7.41
N PRO A 453 12.44 -21.76 -8.23
CA PRO A 453 12.76 -21.02 -9.46
C PRO A 453 12.18 -21.64 -10.74
N PHE A 454 11.63 -20.80 -11.62
CA PHE A 454 11.03 -21.20 -12.90
C PHE A 454 12.07 -21.45 -14.01
N GLY A 455 13.04 -22.32 -13.71
CA GLY A 455 14.27 -22.50 -14.47
C GLY A 455 15.39 -21.55 -14.02
N PHE A 456 16.58 -21.71 -14.61
CA PHE A 456 17.79 -20.95 -14.26
C PHE A 456 18.30 -20.04 -15.38
N THR A 457 17.77 -20.26 -16.59
CA THR A 457 18.07 -19.60 -17.86
C THR A 457 16.84 -19.74 -18.77
N GLY A 458 16.66 -18.87 -19.76
CA GLY A 458 15.55 -19.00 -20.72
C GLY A 458 15.46 -20.38 -21.39
N LEU A 459 16.60 -21.01 -21.72
CA LEU A 459 16.62 -22.36 -22.30
C LEU A 459 16.18 -23.45 -21.32
N SER A 460 16.62 -23.39 -20.06
CA SER A 460 16.20 -24.38 -19.04
C SER A 460 14.73 -24.20 -18.66
N SER A 461 14.28 -22.96 -18.50
CA SER A 461 12.87 -22.61 -18.28
C SER A 461 11.99 -23.13 -19.40
N HIS A 462 12.34 -22.85 -20.67
CA HIS A 462 11.62 -23.36 -21.83
C HIS A 462 11.53 -24.90 -21.85
N ARG A 463 12.61 -25.62 -21.52
CA ARG A 463 12.59 -27.09 -21.43
C ARG A 463 11.64 -27.60 -20.34
N VAL A 464 11.66 -26.99 -19.15
CA VAL A 464 10.75 -27.33 -18.04
C VAL A 464 9.30 -27.07 -18.46
N THR A 465 9.01 -25.89 -18.99
CA THR A 465 7.69 -25.51 -19.49
C THR A 465 7.17 -26.45 -20.59
N GLN A 466 7.98 -26.79 -21.60
CA GLN A 466 7.58 -27.72 -22.65
C GLN A 466 7.33 -29.14 -22.11
N SER A 467 8.08 -29.57 -21.09
CA SER A 467 7.87 -30.87 -20.46
C SER A 467 6.55 -30.91 -19.69
N LEU A 468 6.23 -29.85 -18.94
CA LEU A 468 4.94 -29.70 -18.24
C LEU A 468 3.77 -29.63 -19.23
N LEU A 469 3.87 -28.80 -20.27
CA LEU A 469 2.82 -28.67 -21.30
C LEU A 469 2.65 -29.91 -22.19
N SER A 470 3.53 -30.92 -22.08
CA SER A 470 3.34 -32.23 -22.70
C SER A 470 2.40 -33.17 -21.91
N ARG A 471 1.91 -32.71 -20.75
CA ARG A 471 1.08 -33.47 -19.80
C ARG A 471 -0.01 -32.68 -19.08
N PHE A 472 0.14 -31.36 -18.98
CA PHE A 472 -0.82 -30.46 -18.33
C PHE A 472 -1.23 -29.35 -19.31
N GLU A 473 -2.47 -28.89 -19.19
CA GLU A 473 -2.94 -27.69 -19.90
C GLU A 473 -2.52 -26.43 -19.11
N GLU A 474 -2.38 -25.27 -19.76
CA GLU A 474 -1.86 -24.06 -19.10
C GLU A 474 -2.76 -23.61 -17.92
N GLU A 475 -4.08 -23.77 -18.04
CA GLU A 475 -5.07 -23.50 -16.98
C GLU A 475 -4.90 -24.37 -15.72
N GLN A 476 -4.11 -25.44 -15.81
CA GLN A 476 -3.80 -26.35 -14.70
C GLN A 476 -2.50 -25.97 -13.98
N ILE A 477 -1.69 -25.04 -14.50
CA ILE A 477 -0.33 -24.78 -14.00
C ILE A 477 -0.25 -23.45 -13.25
N TYR A 478 -0.10 -23.51 -11.93
CA TYR A 478 -0.06 -22.37 -11.00
C TYR A 478 1.38 -22.15 -10.55
N ARG A 479 2.03 -21.12 -11.09
CA ARG A 479 3.42 -20.75 -10.79
C ARG A 479 3.47 -19.69 -9.69
N ILE A 480 3.77 -20.10 -8.45
CA ILE A 480 3.79 -19.22 -7.27
C ILE A 480 5.07 -18.39 -7.20
N ASP A 481 4.88 -17.06 -7.25
CA ASP A 481 5.77 -16.12 -6.57
C ASP A 481 4.98 -15.51 -5.40
N HIS A 482 5.35 -15.86 -4.17
CA HIS A 482 4.63 -15.42 -2.98
C HIS A 482 4.57 -13.89 -2.86
N LEU A 483 5.54 -13.15 -3.39
CA LEU A 483 5.54 -11.69 -3.33
C LEU A 483 4.45 -11.04 -4.21
N LEU A 484 3.73 -11.81 -5.02
CA LEU A 484 2.55 -11.35 -5.77
C LEU A 484 1.24 -11.48 -4.99
N GLY A 485 1.16 -12.39 -4.00
CA GLY A 485 -0.02 -12.57 -3.14
C GLY A 485 -0.18 -11.52 -2.03
N LYS A 486 0.49 -10.37 -2.15
CA LYS A 486 0.40 -9.28 -1.17
C LYS A 486 -0.70 -8.29 -1.57
N ASP A 487 -1.52 -7.89 -0.61
CA ASP A 487 -2.68 -7.01 -0.83
C ASP A 487 -2.34 -5.70 -1.58
N LEU A 488 -1.14 -5.15 -1.40
CA LEU A 488 -0.71 -3.97 -2.15
C LEU A 488 -0.61 -4.23 -3.67
N ILE A 489 -0.16 -5.42 -4.06
CA ILE A 489 0.02 -5.83 -5.46
C ILE A 489 -1.34 -6.04 -6.12
N GLU A 490 -2.28 -6.71 -5.45
CA GLU A 490 -3.66 -6.86 -5.93
C GLU A 490 -4.34 -5.49 -6.08
N ASN A 491 -4.20 -4.63 -5.07
CA ASN A 491 -4.78 -3.28 -5.04
C ASN A 491 -4.21 -2.34 -6.11
N LEU A 492 -3.14 -2.69 -6.83
CA LEU A 492 -2.72 -1.96 -8.04
C LEU A 492 -3.86 -1.89 -9.07
N THR A 493 -4.60 -2.98 -9.27
CA THR A 493 -5.67 -3.04 -10.26
C THR A 493 -6.87 -2.19 -9.83
N VAL A 494 -7.27 -2.30 -8.56
CA VAL A 494 -8.35 -1.53 -7.93
C VAL A 494 -8.02 -0.03 -7.94
N LEU A 495 -6.82 0.35 -7.53
CA LEU A 495 -6.37 1.74 -7.50
C LEU A 495 -6.40 2.38 -8.89
N ARG A 496 -6.01 1.64 -9.94
CA ARG A 496 -5.96 2.14 -11.32
C ARG A 496 -7.33 2.17 -12.00
N PHE A 497 -8.11 1.10 -11.89
CA PHE A 497 -9.30 0.91 -12.73
C PHE A 497 -10.63 1.19 -12.02
N SER A 498 -10.66 1.24 -10.68
CA SER A 498 -11.85 1.62 -9.90
C SER A 498 -11.92 3.14 -9.60
N ASN A 499 -10.81 3.87 -9.77
CA ASN A 499 -10.70 5.27 -9.35
C ASN A 499 -10.51 6.23 -10.54
N LEU A 500 -11.57 6.96 -10.87
CA LEU A 500 -11.60 7.98 -11.94
C LEU A 500 -10.51 9.06 -11.81
N VAL A 501 -10.03 9.32 -10.59
CA VAL A 501 -8.97 10.32 -10.33
C VAL A 501 -7.58 9.84 -10.76
N PHE A 502 -7.32 8.53 -10.79
CA PHE A 502 -5.98 7.98 -11.07
C PHE A 502 -5.81 7.52 -12.52
N GLU A 503 -6.84 6.96 -13.18
CA GLU A 503 -6.72 6.45 -14.55
C GLU A 503 -6.12 7.47 -15.54
N PRO A 504 -6.58 8.75 -15.61
CA PRO A 504 -6.03 9.71 -16.57
C PRO A 504 -4.59 10.11 -16.25
N LEU A 505 -4.23 10.08 -14.96
CA LEU A 505 -2.88 10.39 -14.47
C LEU A 505 -1.88 9.25 -14.75
N TRP A 506 -2.35 8.05 -15.07
CA TRP A 506 -1.52 6.84 -15.23
C TRP A 506 -0.86 6.74 -16.63
N SER A 507 -0.19 7.80 -17.06
CA SER A 507 0.46 7.89 -18.37
C SER A 507 1.70 8.78 -18.37
N ARG A 508 2.59 8.59 -19.36
CA ARG A 508 3.79 9.42 -19.63
C ARG A 508 3.54 10.92 -19.67
N THR A 509 2.30 11.36 -19.94
CA THR A 509 1.89 12.77 -19.91
C THR A 509 2.00 13.38 -18.51
N TYR A 510 1.70 12.59 -17.47
CA TYR A 510 1.66 13.06 -16.09
C TYR A 510 2.74 12.40 -15.21
N ILE A 511 3.12 11.15 -15.46
CA ILE A 511 4.19 10.47 -14.73
C ILE A 511 5.56 10.86 -15.30
N ARG A 512 6.49 11.20 -14.41
CA ARG A 512 7.89 11.53 -14.72
C ARG A 512 8.78 10.28 -14.65
N ASN A 513 8.66 9.49 -13.59
CA ASN A 513 9.35 8.21 -13.39
C ASN A 513 8.57 7.33 -12.43
N VAL A 514 8.91 6.04 -12.43
CA VAL A 514 8.42 5.03 -11.50
C VAL A 514 9.64 4.40 -10.82
N GLN A 515 9.56 4.15 -9.51
CA GLN A 515 10.62 3.50 -8.75
C GLN A 515 10.03 2.26 -8.06
N VAL A 516 10.65 1.09 -8.24
CA VAL A 516 10.27 -0.16 -7.59
C VAL A 516 11.41 -0.56 -6.66
N ILE A 517 11.13 -0.54 -5.35
CA ILE A 517 12.13 -0.69 -4.29
C ILE A 517 11.78 -1.94 -3.48
N PHE A 518 12.73 -2.88 -3.38
CA PHE A 518 12.62 -4.09 -2.56
C PHE A 518 13.93 -4.37 -1.83
N SER A 519 14.01 -4.03 -0.55
CA SER A 519 15.18 -4.27 0.30
C SER A 519 14.88 -5.20 1.48
N GLU A 520 15.81 -6.11 1.77
CA GLU A 520 15.82 -6.97 2.96
C GLU A 520 17.01 -6.60 3.87
N GLU A 521 16.79 -6.56 5.18
CA GLU A 521 17.78 -6.24 6.23
C GLU A 521 18.59 -7.48 6.67
N THR A 522 17.93 -8.62 6.78
CA THR A 522 18.43 -9.78 7.54
C THR A 522 19.45 -10.63 6.78
N ALA A 523 20.74 -10.43 7.05
CA ALA A 523 21.80 -11.30 6.52
C ALA A 523 21.85 -12.72 7.14
N ALA A 524 21.16 -12.96 8.27
CA ALA A 524 21.24 -14.21 9.02
C ALA A 524 20.46 -15.39 8.38
N GLU A 525 19.34 -15.14 7.69
CA GLU A 525 18.52 -16.18 7.05
C GLU A 525 19.14 -16.75 5.76
N ILE A 526 20.23 -16.14 5.26
CA ILE A 526 20.98 -16.55 4.07
C ILE A 526 21.54 -17.98 4.20
N GLN A 527 21.64 -18.54 5.42
CA GLN A 527 22.05 -19.93 5.62
C GLN A 527 20.97 -20.98 5.28
N GLY A 528 19.69 -20.62 5.20
CA GLY A 528 18.59 -21.56 4.94
C GLY A 528 18.00 -21.49 3.52
N ARG A 529 17.92 -20.29 2.93
CA ARG A 529 17.35 -20.08 1.59
C ARG A 529 18.37 -20.46 0.49
N TYR A 530 17.92 -21.06 -0.62
CA TYR A 530 18.77 -21.53 -1.74
C TYR A 530 19.48 -20.42 -2.57
N PHE A 531 19.66 -19.22 -2.03
CA PHE A 531 20.18 -18.04 -2.74
C PHE A 531 21.56 -18.22 -3.39
N GLY A 532 22.43 -19.05 -2.79
CA GLY A 532 23.88 -19.01 -3.03
C GLY A 532 24.37 -19.19 -4.47
N ASN A 533 23.59 -19.88 -5.31
CA ASN A 533 23.96 -20.14 -6.71
C ASN A 533 23.12 -19.35 -7.73
N TYR A 534 22.03 -18.69 -7.32
CA TYR A 534 21.08 -18.08 -8.26
C TYR A 534 21.21 -16.56 -8.37
N GLY A 535 21.47 -15.89 -7.23
CA GLY A 535 21.58 -14.43 -7.12
C GLY A 535 20.23 -13.70 -7.22
N ILE A 536 20.23 -12.45 -6.77
CA ILE A 536 19.00 -11.65 -6.60
C ILE A 536 18.22 -11.45 -7.92
N ILE A 537 18.91 -11.47 -9.06
CA ILE A 537 18.29 -11.30 -10.37
C ILE A 537 17.34 -12.48 -10.70
N ARG A 538 17.76 -13.71 -10.40
CA ARG A 538 16.96 -14.91 -10.71
C ARG A 538 15.84 -15.16 -9.69
N ASP A 539 16.02 -14.70 -8.46
CA ASP A 539 15.08 -14.97 -7.36
C ASP A 539 14.00 -13.88 -7.15
N ILE A 540 14.35 -12.60 -7.38
CA ILE A 540 13.48 -11.43 -7.11
C ILE A 540 13.21 -10.64 -8.40
N VAL A 541 14.22 -10.36 -9.23
CA VAL A 541 14.03 -9.50 -10.41
C VAL A 541 13.22 -10.19 -11.50
N HIS A 542 13.55 -11.45 -11.81
CA HIS A 542 12.92 -12.23 -12.88
C HIS A 542 11.40 -12.39 -12.72
N SER A 543 10.95 -12.72 -11.52
CA SER A 543 9.53 -12.89 -11.23
C SER A 543 8.95 -11.64 -10.58
N HIS A 544 9.11 -11.45 -9.26
CA HIS A 544 8.43 -10.42 -8.48
C HIS A 544 8.52 -9.01 -9.09
N ILE A 545 9.72 -8.50 -9.40
CA ILE A 545 9.88 -7.12 -9.89
C ILE A 545 9.25 -6.95 -11.28
N LEU A 546 9.54 -7.85 -12.24
CA LEU A 546 9.00 -7.76 -13.59
C LEU A 546 7.47 -7.96 -13.62
N GLN A 547 6.93 -8.83 -12.76
CA GLN A 547 5.49 -9.05 -12.60
C GLN A 547 4.78 -7.86 -11.94
N THR A 548 5.40 -7.26 -10.91
CA THR A 548 4.93 -6.00 -10.29
C THR A 548 4.90 -4.87 -11.32
N ILE A 549 5.95 -4.73 -12.14
CA ILE A 549 5.99 -3.76 -13.25
C ILE A 549 4.89 -4.07 -14.28
N ALA A 550 4.67 -5.34 -14.62
CA ALA A 550 3.61 -5.74 -15.56
C ALA A 550 2.22 -5.32 -15.06
N LEU A 551 1.83 -5.69 -13.84
CA LEU A 551 0.55 -5.30 -13.21
C LEU A 551 0.40 -3.77 -13.09
N PHE A 552 1.47 -3.08 -12.71
CA PHE A 552 1.50 -1.62 -12.60
C PHE A 552 1.32 -0.92 -13.96
N ALA A 553 1.91 -1.45 -15.03
CA ALA A 553 2.05 -0.78 -16.32
C ALA A 553 1.04 -1.23 -17.38
N MET A 554 0.35 -2.35 -17.18
CA MET A 554 -0.57 -2.95 -18.17
C MET A 554 -1.73 -2.00 -18.55
N GLU A 555 -2.26 -2.15 -19.76
CA GLU A 555 -3.50 -1.48 -20.17
C GLU A 555 -4.70 -2.04 -19.37
N PRO A 556 -5.84 -1.34 -19.31
CA PRO A 556 -7.04 -1.90 -18.70
C PRO A 556 -7.48 -3.18 -19.43
N PRO A 557 -7.55 -4.34 -18.74
CA PRO A 557 -8.01 -5.59 -19.33
C PRO A 557 -9.50 -5.50 -19.69
N VAL A 558 -9.97 -6.36 -20.60
CA VAL A 558 -11.37 -6.34 -21.04
C VAL A 558 -12.35 -6.87 -19.99
N SER A 559 -11.87 -7.65 -19.02
CA SER A 559 -12.56 -8.03 -17.80
C SER A 559 -11.56 -8.27 -16.65
N LEU A 560 -12.03 -8.75 -15.49
CA LEU A 560 -11.18 -9.19 -14.38
C LEU A 560 -10.80 -10.68 -14.46
N ASP A 561 -11.09 -11.35 -15.58
CA ASP A 561 -10.67 -12.74 -15.80
C ASP A 561 -9.13 -12.85 -15.82
N GLY A 562 -8.62 -13.94 -15.23
CA GLY A 562 -7.19 -14.17 -15.09
C GLY A 562 -6.44 -14.30 -16.42
N GLU A 563 -7.08 -14.74 -17.51
CA GLU A 563 -6.46 -14.73 -18.86
C GLU A 563 -6.42 -13.30 -19.44
N ASP A 564 -7.49 -12.50 -19.27
CA ASP A 564 -7.54 -11.11 -19.75
C ASP A 564 -6.46 -10.24 -19.06
N ILE A 565 -6.25 -10.44 -17.76
CA ILE A 565 -5.19 -9.76 -16.99
C ILE A 565 -3.79 -10.21 -17.48
N ARG A 566 -3.57 -11.53 -17.68
CA ARG A 566 -2.27 -12.07 -18.13
C ARG A 566 -1.94 -11.67 -19.56
N ASP A 567 -2.94 -11.48 -20.42
CA ASP A 567 -2.79 -10.93 -21.77
C ASP A 567 -2.28 -9.48 -21.76
N GLU A 568 -2.75 -8.61 -20.84
CA GLU A 568 -2.21 -7.26 -20.74
C GLU A 568 -0.83 -7.23 -20.05
N LYS A 569 -0.57 -8.10 -19.06
CA LYS A 569 0.75 -8.26 -18.42
C LYS A 569 1.82 -8.67 -19.44
N VAL A 570 1.56 -9.68 -20.28
CA VAL A 570 2.57 -10.15 -21.26
C VAL A 570 2.86 -9.13 -22.36
N LYS A 571 1.88 -8.27 -22.72
CA LYS A 571 2.13 -7.13 -23.62
C LYS A 571 3.15 -6.16 -23.03
N VAL A 572 3.06 -5.84 -21.73
CA VAL A 572 4.08 -5.03 -21.05
C VAL A 572 5.44 -5.70 -21.12
N LEU A 573 5.55 -6.96 -20.70
CA LEU A 573 6.84 -7.68 -20.65
C LEU A 573 7.52 -7.74 -22.02
N ARG A 574 6.74 -7.93 -23.10
CA ARG A 574 7.24 -7.89 -24.50
C ARG A 574 7.60 -6.49 -24.99
N SER A 575 7.08 -5.44 -24.35
CA SER A 575 7.43 -4.04 -24.62
C SER A 575 8.58 -3.52 -23.74
N ILE A 576 9.06 -4.26 -22.75
CA ILE A 576 10.25 -3.87 -21.98
C ILE A 576 11.47 -3.93 -22.91
N ARG A 577 12.17 -2.80 -23.03
CA ARG A 577 13.40 -2.69 -23.79
C ARG A 577 14.48 -3.59 -23.17
N GLN A 578 15.28 -4.25 -24.00
CA GLN A 578 16.44 -5.01 -23.52
C GLN A 578 17.35 -4.13 -22.67
N VAL A 579 17.76 -4.64 -21.51
CA VAL A 579 18.48 -3.86 -20.49
C VAL A 579 19.95 -3.76 -20.87
N ASN A 580 20.42 -2.53 -21.12
CA ASN A 580 21.82 -2.27 -21.41
C ASN A 580 22.68 -2.34 -20.15
N LEU A 581 23.90 -2.85 -20.26
CA LEU A 581 24.84 -2.94 -19.12
C LEU A 581 25.19 -1.58 -18.50
N GLU A 582 25.18 -0.51 -19.32
CA GLU A 582 25.42 0.87 -18.86
C GLU A 582 24.28 1.47 -18.02
N ASP A 583 23.14 0.77 -17.95
CA ASP A 583 21.94 1.14 -17.21
C ASP A 583 21.66 0.16 -16.05
N VAL A 584 22.67 -0.63 -15.65
CA VAL A 584 22.63 -1.61 -14.57
C VAL A 584 23.78 -1.37 -13.58
N VAL A 585 23.48 -1.53 -12.30
CA VAL A 585 24.46 -1.58 -11.21
C VAL A 585 24.25 -2.89 -10.45
N LEU A 586 25.31 -3.68 -10.37
CA LEU A 586 25.36 -4.93 -9.62
C LEU A 586 26.15 -4.71 -8.34
N GLY A 587 25.66 -5.25 -7.22
CA GLY A 587 26.40 -5.23 -5.96
C GLY A 587 26.50 -6.60 -5.32
N GLN A 588 27.52 -6.78 -4.50
CA GLN A 588 27.75 -7.97 -3.69
C GLN A 588 28.03 -7.56 -2.24
N LEU A 589 27.36 -8.22 -1.30
CA LEU A 589 27.51 -7.99 0.13
C LEU A 589 28.91 -8.43 0.58
N LYS A 590 29.64 -7.55 1.28
CA LYS A 590 30.92 -7.90 1.92
C LYS A 590 30.67 -8.92 3.04
N ASP A 591 31.35 -10.06 2.98
CA ASP A 591 31.30 -11.04 4.07
C ASP A 591 32.05 -10.52 5.30
N THR A 592 31.34 -10.46 6.44
CA THR A 592 31.87 -10.09 7.76
C THR A 592 32.23 -11.30 8.62
N SER A 593 32.05 -12.52 8.10
CA SER A 593 32.15 -13.77 8.85
C SER A 593 33.49 -14.47 8.64
N VAL A 594 34.34 -14.52 9.67
CA VAL A 594 35.62 -15.27 9.66
C VAL A 594 35.43 -16.81 9.56
N LYS A 595 34.18 -17.28 9.43
CA LYS A 595 33.81 -18.69 9.25
C LYS A 595 32.59 -18.83 8.32
N VAL A 596 32.79 -18.83 6.99
CA VAL A 596 32.12 -19.70 5.98
C VAL A 596 32.75 -19.41 4.58
N ASP A 597 33.74 -20.20 4.16
CA ASP A 597 34.36 -20.11 2.81
C ASP A 597 33.47 -20.75 1.71
N ARG A 598 32.20 -20.31 1.61
CA ARG A 598 31.24 -20.81 0.59
C ARG A 598 30.69 -19.74 -0.36
N TYR A 599 30.55 -18.49 0.08
CA TYR A 599 30.01 -17.42 -0.77
C TYR A 599 31.11 -16.58 -1.46
N THR A 600 32.35 -16.66 -0.94
CA THR A 600 33.56 -15.92 -1.34
C THR A 600 34.13 -16.26 -2.73
N LYS A 601 33.65 -17.32 -3.40
CA LYS A 601 34.17 -17.78 -4.71
C LYS A 601 33.26 -17.49 -5.90
N SER A 602 32.04 -16.99 -5.67
CA SER A 602 31.10 -16.67 -6.75
C SER A 602 30.88 -15.17 -6.85
N LEU A 603 30.95 -14.62 -8.06
CA LEU A 603 30.62 -13.21 -8.35
C LEU A 603 29.09 -12.99 -8.40
N THR A 604 28.32 -13.79 -7.65
CA THR A 604 26.85 -13.74 -7.59
C THR A 604 26.40 -12.39 -7.03
N PRO A 605 25.60 -11.59 -7.77
CA PRO A 605 25.05 -10.34 -7.26
C PRO A 605 24.01 -10.58 -6.16
N THR A 606 24.16 -9.84 -5.06
CA THR A 606 23.22 -9.76 -3.93
C THR A 606 22.44 -8.43 -3.92
N TYR A 607 22.77 -7.53 -4.85
CA TYR A 607 22.11 -6.26 -5.11
C TYR A 607 21.99 -6.04 -6.62
N PHE A 608 20.87 -5.49 -7.05
CA PHE A 608 20.59 -5.11 -8.44
C PHE A 608 19.84 -3.77 -8.46
N ALA A 609 20.38 -2.80 -9.19
CA ALA A 609 19.64 -1.62 -9.60
C ALA A 609 19.70 -1.48 -11.12
N ALA A 610 18.61 -1.03 -11.73
CA ALA A 610 18.53 -0.83 -13.17
C ALA A 610 17.55 0.28 -13.55
N ALA A 611 17.79 0.94 -14.69
CA ALA A 611 16.80 1.78 -15.34
C ALA A 611 16.21 1.03 -16.55
N MET A 612 14.94 0.65 -16.47
CA MET A 612 14.20 0.00 -17.55
C MET A 612 13.26 0.98 -18.26
N TYR A 613 12.90 0.66 -19.49
CA TYR A 613 11.96 1.42 -20.32
C TYR A 613 10.94 0.49 -20.96
N ILE A 614 9.69 0.94 -21.06
CA ILE A 614 8.60 0.21 -21.72
C ILE A 614 8.24 0.96 -23.01
N ASP A 615 8.57 0.37 -24.14
CA ASP A 615 8.44 0.96 -25.48
C ASP A 615 7.00 0.79 -26.01
N ASN A 616 6.05 1.47 -25.36
CA ASN A 616 4.65 1.56 -25.78
C ASN A 616 4.07 2.98 -25.63
N SER A 617 2.86 3.21 -26.14
CA SER A 617 2.23 4.55 -26.16
C SER A 617 1.97 5.17 -24.78
N ARG A 618 1.81 4.36 -23.72
CA ARG A 618 1.55 4.83 -22.36
C ARG A 618 2.83 5.22 -21.63
N TRP A 619 3.94 4.53 -21.89
CA TRP A 619 5.17 4.61 -21.10
C TRP A 619 6.42 5.09 -21.83
N ASP A 620 6.36 5.32 -23.15
CA ASP A 620 7.49 5.82 -23.94
C ASP A 620 8.20 7.02 -23.27
N GLY A 621 9.51 6.88 -23.03
CA GLY A 621 10.35 7.88 -22.38
C GLY A 621 10.21 8.01 -20.86
N VAL A 622 9.41 7.17 -20.18
CA VAL A 622 9.33 7.10 -18.71
C VAL A 622 10.29 6.04 -18.19
N PRO A 623 11.30 6.40 -17.36
CA PRO A 623 12.19 5.42 -16.75
C PRO A 623 11.53 4.73 -15.56
N PHE A 624 11.71 3.41 -15.51
CA PHE A 624 11.37 2.54 -14.40
C PHE A 624 12.66 2.18 -13.65
N LEU A 625 12.89 2.80 -12.50
CA LEU A 625 14.07 2.59 -11.67
C LEU A 625 13.81 1.44 -10.70
N ILE A 626 14.58 0.37 -10.82
CA ILE A 626 14.56 -0.77 -9.90
C ILE A 626 15.70 -0.59 -8.91
N LYS A 627 15.43 -0.82 -7.62
CA LYS A 627 16.43 -0.92 -6.55
C LYS A 627 16.09 -2.13 -5.69
N THR A 628 16.89 -3.18 -5.77
CA THR A 628 16.72 -4.35 -4.89
C THR A 628 18.04 -4.87 -4.32
N GLY A 629 18.01 -5.33 -3.07
CA GLY A 629 19.21 -5.83 -2.39
C GLY A 629 18.94 -6.42 -1.02
N ILE A 630 19.78 -7.37 -0.63
CA ILE A 630 19.77 -7.99 0.72
C ILE A 630 20.87 -7.40 1.60
N GLY A 631 20.70 -7.46 2.92
CA GLY A 631 21.64 -6.89 3.89
C GLY A 631 21.67 -5.35 3.83
N LEU A 632 20.57 -4.72 3.43
CA LEU A 632 20.44 -3.27 3.37
C LEU A 632 19.97 -2.69 4.72
N MET A 633 19.94 -1.36 4.83
CA MET A 633 19.66 -0.65 6.09
C MET A 633 18.27 -0.94 6.69
N GLU A 634 17.26 -1.20 5.86
CA GLU A 634 15.85 -1.33 6.26
C GLU A 634 15.12 -2.36 5.37
N ASN A 635 14.19 -3.13 5.95
CA ASN A 635 13.19 -3.87 5.20
C ASN A 635 12.19 -2.91 4.56
N ARG A 636 12.12 -2.87 3.22
CA ARG A 636 11.28 -1.89 2.50
C ARG A 636 10.82 -2.45 1.16
N ALA A 637 9.51 -2.57 1.00
CA ALA A 637 8.86 -2.96 -0.25
C ALA A 637 7.88 -1.85 -0.65
N GLU A 638 8.15 -1.15 -1.75
CA GLU A 638 7.30 -0.02 -2.20
C GLU A 638 7.45 0.31 -3.69
N ILE A 639 6.41 0.93 -4.24
CA ILE A 639 6.37 1.52 -5.58
C ILE A 639 6.16 3.03 -5.42
N ARG A 640 7.08 3.85 -5.95
CA ARG A 640 6.96 5.31 -6.00
C ARG A 640 6.66 5.77 -7.41
N ILE A 641 5.74 6.72 -7.53
CA ILE A 641 5.27 7.28 -8.80
C ILE A 641 5.45 8.79 -8.68
N GLN A 642 6.51 9.33 -9.28
CA GLN A 642 6.75 10.78 -9.27
C GLN A 642 6.03 11.41 -10.46
N PHE A 643 5.15 12.38 -10.21
CA PHE A 643 4.46 13.12 -11.25
C PHE A 643 5.34 14.25 -11.82
N ARG A 644 5.00 14.74 -13.01
CA ARG A 644 5.61 15.92 -13.62
C ARG A 644 5.15 17.18 -12.90
N HIS A 645 6.00 18.21 -12.93
CA HIS A 645 5.65 19.54 -12.42
C HIS A 645 4.48 20.14 -13.21
N VAL A 646 3.68 20.98 -12.56
CA VAL A 646 2.59 21.72 -13.21
C VAL A 646 3.18 22.70 -14.24
N PRO A 647 2.81 22.63 -15.54
CA PRO A 647 3.29 23.56 -16.55
C PRO A 647 2.92 25.00 -16.21
N GLY A 648 3.90 25.92 -16.20
CA GLY A 648 3.66 27.32 -15.89
C GLY A 648 3.24 27.59 -14.44
N ASN A 649 3.65 26.73 -13.48
CA ASN A 649 3.33 26.87 -12.05
C ASN A 649 3.62 28.30 -11.52
N ILE A 650 2.56 29.08 -11.29
CA ILE A 650 2.64 30.46 -10.79
C ILE A 650 3.14 30.56 -9.34
N TYR A 651 3.19 29.45 -8.61
CA TYR A 651 3.65 29.39 -7.23
C TYR A 651 5.11 28.95 -7.11
N ARG A 652 5.84 28.74 -8.21
CA ARG A 652 7.22 28.22 -8.19
C ARG A 652 8.18 28.97 -7.25
N GLU A 653 8.05 30.29 -7.13
CA GLU A 653 8.86 31.12 -6.21
C GLU A 653 8.40 31.05 -4.73
N ARG A 654 7.36 30.29 -4.42
CA ARG A 654 6.75 30.11 -3.08
C ARG A 654 7.06 28.75 -2.45
N PHE A 655 7.64 27.83 -3.21
CA PHE A 655 8.23 26.61 -2.69
C PHE A 655 9.58 26.91 -2.02
N GLY A 656 10.08 25.98 -1.20
CA GLY A 656 11.45 26.04 -0.70
C GLY A 656 12.49 25.93 -1.83
N HIS A 657 13.78 26.04 -1.49
CA HIS A 657 14.87 25.91 -2.48
C HIS A 657 15.07 24.47 -3.05
N ASP A 658 14.18 23.52 -2.76
CA ASP A 658 14.27 22.14 -3.27
C ASP A 658 13.30 21.95 -4.45
N ILE A 659 13.84 21.51 -5.58
CA ILE A 659 13.14 21.37 -6.86
C ILE A 659 12.19 20.17 -6.85
N ASP A 660 12.40 19.17 -5.99
CA ASP A 660 11.52 18.01 -5.90
C ASP A 660 10.23 18.30 -5.11
N LEU A 661 10.21 19.34 -4.26
CA LEU A 661 9.00 19.85 -3.60
C LEU A 661 7.96 20.44 -4.58
N ASP A 662 8.34 20.72 -5.83
CA ASP A 662 7.41 21.16 -6.88
C ASP A 662 6.53 19.99 -7.39
N THR A 663 6.90 18.73 -7.14
CA THR A 663 6.26 17.53 -7.73
C THR A 663 5.41 16.73 -6.74
N ASN A 664 4.30 16.18 -7.22
CA ASN A 664 3.50 15.25 -6.42
C ASN A 664 4.07 13.84 -6.54
N GLU A 665 3.89 13.03 -5.49
CA GLU A 665 4.30 11.62 -5.46
C GLU A 665 3.15 10.75 -4.97
N LEU A 666 2.88 9.63 -5.65
CA LEU A 666 2.05 8.56 -5.11
C LEU A 666 2.97 7.40 -4.73
N ILE A 667 2.90 6.98 -3.46
CA ILE A 667 3.72 5.94 -2.86
C ILE A 667 2.79 4.81 -2.41
N LEU A 668 3.06 3.61 -2.90
CA LEU A 668 2.39 2.38 -2.52
C LEU A 668 3.41 1.59 -1.71
N ARG A 669 3.22 1.48 -0.40
CA ARG A 669 4.14 0.81 0.52
C ARG A 669 3.50 -0.44 1.09
N ASP A 670 4.28 -1.50 1.11
CA ASP A 670 3.93 -2.82 1.63
C ASP A 670 4.61 -3.03 2.99
N GLN A 671 5.92 -2.80 3.07
CA GLN A 671 6.69 -2.91 4.32
C GLN A 671 7.55 -1.66 4.55
N PRO A 672 7.77 -1.22 5.81
CA PRO A 672 7.41 -1.90 7.07
C PRO A 672 5.97 -1.70 7.57
N GLU A 673 5.19 -0.83 6.93
CA GLU A 673 3.76 -0.63 7.23
C GLU A 673 2.99 -0.44 5.92
N GLU A 674 1.88 -1.16 5.74
CA GLU A 674 1.06 -1.12 4.53
C GLU A 674 0.34 0.23 4.41
N ALA A 675 0.64 0.98 3.36
CA ALA A 675 0.20 2.36 3.20
C ALA A 675 0.07 2.80 1.75
N ILE A 676 -0.92 3.66 1.49
CA ILE A 676 -1.01 4.48 0.28
C ILE A 676 -0.82 5.93 0.70
N LEU A 677 0.23 6.58 0.20
CA LEU A 677 0.57 7.97 0.51
C LEU A 677 0.57 8.80 -0.76
N LEU A 678 -0.12 9.94 -0.76
CA LEU A 678 -0.12 10.91 -1.85
C LEU A 678 0.46 12.24 -1.33
N LYS A 679 1.69 12.56 -1.73
CA LYS A 679 2.32 13.85 -1.45
C LYS A 679 1.74 14.92 -2.39
N VAL A 680 1.16 15.96 -1.80
CA VAL A 680 0.53 17.09 -2.50
C VAL A 680 1.11 18.42 -2.03
N ASN A 681 1.16 19.38 -2.95
CA ASN A 681 1.66 20.73 -2.66
C ASN A 681 0.55 21.53 -1.97
N ASN A 682 0.77 21.93 -0.73
CA ASN A 682 -0.24 22.57 0.11
C ASN A 682 0.25 23.92 0.66
N LYS A 683 -0.67 24.81 1.02
CA LYS A 683 -0.32 26.05 1.71
C LYS A 683 -0.04 25.74 3.18
N VAL A 684 1.13 26.16 3.68
CA VAL A 684 1.45 26.12 5.11
C VAL A 684 0.40 26.93 5.90
N PRO A 685 -0.27 26.36 6.92
CA PRO A 685 -1.23 27.07 7.75
C PRO A 685 -0.60 28.29 8.44
N GLY A 686 -1.27 29.45 8.34
CA GLY A 686 -0.81 30.70 8.95
C GLY A 686 -0.88 31.93 8.05
N LEU A 687 -0.24 33.01 8.53
CA LEU A 687 -0.14 34.30 7.85
C LEU A 687 0.97 34.25 6.79
N GLY A 688 0.57 34.02 5.54
CA GLY A 688 1.49 33.93 4.42
C GLY A 688 0.92 33.16 3.23
N LEU A 689 1.77 32.97 2.23
CA LEU A 689 1.52 32.14 1.04
C LEU A 689 2.82 31.37 0.71
N GLN A 690 3.33 30.65 1.71
CA GLN A 690 4.40 29.68 1.54
C GLN A 690 3.76 28.31 1.29
N LEU A 691 4.36 27.53 0.38
CA LEU A 691 3.93 26.17 0.08
C LEU A 691 4.91 25.15 0.67
N ASP A 692 4.38 23.98 0.97
CA ASP A 692 5.13 22.82 1.44
C ASP A 692 4.47 21.51 0.93
N ALA A 693 5.22 20.41 0.93
CA ALA A 693 4.69 19.10 0.58
C ALA A 693 3.98 18.47 1.79
N SER A 694 2.67 18.28 1.69
CA SER A 694 1.86 17.59 2.70
C SER A 694 1.47 16.19 2.22
N GLU A 695 1.41 15.22 3.13
CA GLU A 695 1.00 13.86 2.80
C GLU A 695 -0.49 13.66 3.08
N LEU A 696 -1.20 13.09 2.11
CA LEU A 696 -2.53 12.50 2.30
C LEU A 696 -2.33 10.98 2.39
N ASN A 697 -2.68 10.37 3.52
CA ASN A 697 -2.36 8.98 3.81
C ASN A 697 -3.60 8.10 4.02
N LEU A 698 -3.47 6.84 3.59
CA LEU A 698 -4.28 5.70 4.00
C LEU A 698 -3.33 4.67 4.59
N LEU A 699 -3.24 4.63 5.91
CA LEU A 699 -2.51 3.60 6.65
C LEU A 699 -3.46 2.43 6.90
N TYR A 700 -3.08 1.22 6.47
CA TYR A 700 -3.98 0.07 6.53
C TYR A 700 -4.36 -0.26 7.97
N ARG A 701 -3.39 -0.26 8.91
CA ARG A 701 -3.62 -0.51 10.34
C ARG A 701 -4.61 0.45 11.03
N ASP A 702 -4.80 1.65 10.50
CA ASP A 702 -5.64 2.68 11.11
C ASP A 702 -7.06 2.65 10.53
N ARG A 703 -7.19 2.23 9.26
CA ARG A 703 -8.45 2.23 8.51
C ARG A 703 -9.09 0.84 8.42
N TYR A 704 -8.27 -0.17 8.21
CA TYR A 704 -8.63 -1.58 8.20
C TYR A 704 -8.18 -2.22 9.51
N ASN A 705 -8.80 -3.35 9.76
CA ASN A 705 -9.04 -3.78 11.12
C ASN A 705 -9.41 -5.27 11.09
N VAL A 706 -8.52 -5.98 10.42
CA VAL A 706 -8.57 -7.37 9.98
C VAL A 706 -7.08 -7.73 9.89
N GLU A 707 -6.71 -8.92 10.34
CA GLU A 707 -5.37 -9.46 10.07
C GLU A 707 -5.24 -9.66 8.56
N LEU A 708 -4.21 -9.08 7.94
CA LEU A 708 -3.97 -9.29 6.50
C LEU A 708 -3.50 -10.74 6.31
N PRO A 709 -4.03 -11.49 5.34
CA PRO A 709 -3.61 -12.88 5.11
C PRO A 709 -2.14 -12.94 4.71
N ASP A 710 -1.44 -14.02 5.06
CA ASP A 710 -0.14 -14.30 4.45
C ASP A 710 -0.32 -14.51 2.94
N SER A 711 0.70 -14.18 2.15
CA SER A 711 0.63 -14.27 0.70
C SER A 711 0.41 -15.69 0.18
N TYR A 712 0.85 -16.72 0.91
CA TYR A 712 0.51 -18.11 0.57
C TYR A 712 -0.95 -18.45 0.89
N GLU A 713 -1.56 -17.86 1.92
CA GLU A 713 -2.98 -18.07 2.24
C GLU A 713 -3.88 -17.52 1.13
N HIS A 714 -3.58 -16.31 0.63
CA HIS A 714 -4.23 -15.69 -0.53
C HIS A 714 -4.05 -16.55 -1.80
N LEU A 715 -2.81 -16.85 -2.20
CA LEU A 715 -2.56 -17.60 -3.43
C LEU A 715 -3.13 -19.04 -3.38
N LEU A 716 -3.19 -19.69 -2.22
CA LEU A 716 -3.85 -21.00 -2.11
C LEU A 716 -5.36 -20.91 -2.28
N LEU A 717 -6.00 -19.80 -1.89
CA LEU A 717 -7.41 -19.55 -2.13
C LEU A 717 -7.69 -19.34 -3.62
N ASP A 718 -6.87 -18.55 -4.32
CA ASP A 718 -6.96 -18.39 -5.78
C ASP A 718 -6.90 -19.73 -6.52
N VAL A 719 -6.01 -20.65 -6.11
CA VAL A 719 -5.91 -21.99 -6.72
C VAL A 719 -7.13 -22.87 -6.41
N LEU A 720 -7.86 -22.62 -5.31
CA LEU A 720 -9.12 -23.30 -5.01
C LEU A 720 -10.25 -22.79 -5.92
N ASP A 721 -10.39 -21.48 -6.07
CA ASP A 721 -11.41 -20.87 -6.92
C ASP A 721 -11.10 -21.03 -8.43
N GLY A 722 -9.81 -21.14 -8.78
CA GLY A 722 -9.31 -21.21 -10.16
C GLY A 722 -8.96 -19.87 -10.75
N ASP A 723 -8.78 -18.86 -9.91
CA ASP A 723 -8.21 -17.60 -10.37
C ASP A 723 -6.71 -17.76 -10.61
N SER A 724 -6.25 -17.20 -11.71
CA SER A 724 -4.91 -17.35 -12.26
C SER A 724 -4.20 -16.02 -12.43
N HIS A 725 -4.82 -14.88 -12.09
CA HIS A 725 -4.30 -13.55 -12.44
C HIS A 725 -2.93 -13.21 -11.82
N LEU A 726 -2.68 -13.67 -10.58
CA LEU A 726 -1.40 -13.53 -9.87
C LEU A 726 -0.35 -14.60 -10.25
N PHE A 727 -0.70 -15.61 -11.04
CA PHE A 727 0.19 -16.72 -11.41
C PHE A 727 0.81 -16.48 -12.79
N MET A 728 2.11 -16.77 -12.92
CA MET A 728 2.79 -16.52 -14.19
C MET A 728 2.44 -17.55 -15.26
N ARG A 729 1.87 -17.10 -16.39
CA ARG A 729 1.66 -17.92 -17.59
C ARG A 729 2.99 -18.24 -18.30
N SER A 730 3.05 -19.32 -19.06
CA SER A 730 4.26 -19.77 -19.77
C SER A 730 4.89 -18.70 -20.67
N ASP A 731 4.09 -17.84 -21.28
CA ASP A 731 4.55 -16.79 -22.18
C ASP A 731 4.99 -15.51 -21.43
N GLU A 732 4.47 -15.26 -20.23
CA GLU A 732 5.01 -14.27 -19.28
C GLU A 732 6.40 -14.68 -18.78
N VAL A 733 6.57 -15.94 -18.36
CA VAL A 733 7.87 -16.50 -17.93
C VAL A 733 8.89 -16.40 -19.07
N ALA A 734 8.50 -16.76 -20.29
CA ALA A 734 9.37 -16.63 -21.45
C ALA A 734 9.74 -15.16 -21.76
N ALA A 735 8.79 -14.22 -21.63
CA ALA A 735 9.05 -12.79 -21.83
C ALA A 735 10.00 -12.23 -20.75
N ALA A 736 9.80 -12.58 -19.48
CA ALA A 736 10.68 -12.18 -18.38
C ALA A 736 12.13 -12.69 -18.58
N TRP A 737 12.30 -13.95 -18.99
CA TRP A 737 13.63 -14.46 -19.37
C TRP A 737 14.23 -13.71 -20.56
N ASN A 738 13.44 -13.33 -21.58
CA ASN A 738 13.95 -12.59 -22.74
C ASN A 738 14.48 -11.19 -22.37
N VAL A 739 13.88 -10.52 -21.37
CA VAL A 739 14.36 -9.22 -20.86
C VAL A 739 15.72 -9.36 -20.17
N LEU A 740 15.91 -10.41 -19.36
CA LEU A 740 17.10 -10.55 -18.48
C LEU A 740 18.22 -11.41 -19.06
N THR A 741 17.95 -12.29 -20.03
CA THR A 741 18.96 -13.22 -20.59
C THR A 741 20.25 -12.54 -21.08
N PRO A 742 20.21 -11.39 -21.79
CA PRO A 742 21.44 -10.72 -22.22
C PRO A 742 22.33 -10.30 -21.04
N LEU A 743 21.73 -9.67 -20.03
CA LEU A 743 22.44 -9.27 -18.81
C LEU A 743 23.02 -10.48 -18.06
N ILE A 744 22.20 -11.52 -17.86
CA ILE A 744 22.61 -12.73 -17.15
C ILE A 744 23.77 -13.43 -17.87
N HIS A 745 23.78 -13.44 -19.20
CA HIS A 745 24.88 -14.03 -19.99
C HIS A 745 26.21 -13.31 -19.78
N GLU A 746 26.21 -11.98 -19.65
CA GLU A 746 27.42 -11.18 -19.41
C GLU A 746 27.93 -11.33 -17.96
N ILE A 747 27.02 -11.51 -17.00
CA ILE A 747 27.33 -11.84 -15.59
C ILE A 747 27.93 -13.24 -15.47
N ASP A 748 27.29 -14.26 -16.05
CA ASP A 748 27.74 -15.66 -16.00
C ASP A 748 29.11 -15.86 -16.69
N GLN A 749 29.48 -14.95 -17.60
CA GLN A 749 30.81 -14.90 -18.22
C GLN A 749 31.85 -14.09 -17.42
N ASN A 750 31.52 -13.64 -16.21
CA ASN A 750 32.36 -12.83 -15.33
C ASN A 750 32.91 -11.55 -15.98
N ARG A 751 32.19 -10.97 -16.96
CA ARG A 751 32.61 -9.72 -17.63
C ARG A 751 32.28 -8.48 -16.80
N ILE A 752 31.42 -8.62 -15.80
CA ILE A 752 30.98 -7.56 -14.89
C ILE A 752 31.25 -8.04 -13.46
N ALA A 753 32.12 -7.35 -12.74
CA ALA A 753 32.33 -7.60 -11.32
C ALA A 753 31.33 -6.75 -10.51
N PRO A 754 30.55 -7.35 -9.58
CA PRO A 754 29.64 -6.60 -8.73
C PRO A 754 30.39 -5.72 -7.72
N GLU A 755 29.83 -4.56 -7.40
CA GLU A 755 30.39 -3.61 -6.44
C GLU A 755 30.19 -4.08 -4.99
N LEU A 756 31.28 -4.11 -4.21
CA LEU A 756 31.23 -4.55 -2.82
C LEU A 756 30.59 -3.49 -1.90
N TYR A 757 29.48 -3.85 -1.24
CA TYR A 757 28.78 -2.99 -0.28
C TYR A 757 28.68 -3.62 1.12
N GLU A 758 28.49 -2.81 2.14
CA GLU A 758 28.48 -3.25 3.55
C GLU A 758 27.07 -3.57 4.05
N ALA A 759 26.98 -4.56 4.95
CA ALA A 759 25.73 -4.94 5.62
C ALA A 759 25.17 -3.80 6.48
N GLY A 760 23.85 -3.58 6.42
CA GLY A 760 23.19 -2.41 6.99
C GLY A 760 23.45 -1.11 6.20
N GLY A 761 24.17 -1.18 5.08
CA GLY A 761 24.40 -0.06 4.18
C GLY A 761 23.24 0.19 3.21
N ARG A 762 23.41 1.15 2.30
CA ARG A 762 22.41 1.52 1.28
C ARG A 762 22.59 0.83 -0.08
N GLY A 763 23.55 -0.10 -0.15
CA GLY A 763 24.02 -0.71 -1.38
C GLY A 763 25.10 0.13 -2.08
N PRO A 764 25.46 -0.23 -3.32
CA PRO A 764 26.47 0.46 -4.12
C PRO A 764 26.14 1.92 -4.43
N VAL A 765 27.14 2.81 -4.34
CA VAL A 765 26.97 4.25 -4.60
C VAL A 765 26.58 4.52 -6.07
N ASN A 766 26.98 3.65 -7.00
CA ASN A 766 26.64 3.79 -8.41
C ASN A 766 25.14 3.69 -8.70
N ALA A 767 24.32 3.12 -7.81
CA ALA A 767 22.85 3.15 -7.96
C ALA A 767 22.29 4.59 -7.97
N TYR A 768 22.90 5.51 -7.19
CA TYR A 768 22.51 6.92 -7.19
C TYR A 768 22.99 7.65 -8.45
N TYR A 769 24.19 7.32 -8.95
CA TYR A 769 24.68 7.86 -10.23
C TYR A 769 23.84 7.37 -11.41
N LEU A 770 23.38 6.11 -11.40
CA LEU A 770 22.44 5.55 -12.36
C LEU A 770 21.10 6.30 -12.34
N ALA A 771 20.50 6.51 -11.17
CA ALA A 771 19.28 7.29 -11.06
C ALA A 771 19.45 8.73 -11.60
N ALA A 772 20.56 9.39 -11.24
CA ALA A 772 20.89 10.73 -11.71
C ALA A 772 21.12 10.81 -13.23
N LYS A 773 21.75 9.79 -13.85
CA LYS A 773 21.90 9.64 -15.31
C LYS A 773 20.55 9.73 -16.03
N HIS A 774 19.51 9.13 -15.44
CA HIS A 774 18.14 9.09 -15.96
C HIS A 774 17.25 10.21 -15.42
N GLY A 775 17.80 11.21 -14.72
CA GLY A 775 17.07 12.37 -14.22
C GLY A 775 16.12 12.07 -13.07
N VAL A 776 16.39 11.01 -12.30
CA VAL A 776 15.62 10.53 -11.14
C VAL A 776 16.45 10.67 -9.86
N ARG A 777 15.79 10.96 -8.74
CA ARG A 777 16.39 10.97 -7.39
C ARG A 777 15.85 9.78 -6.61
N LEU A 778 16.74 8.97 -6.06
CA LEU A 778 16.38 7.92 -5.10
C LEU A 778 16.24 8.56 -3.72
N ASP A 779 15.04 8.47 -3.14
CA ASP A 779 14.75 9.06 -1.82
C ASP A 779 14.87 8.02 -0.69
N ASP A 780 16.10 7.91 -0.19
CA ASP A 780 16.39 7.40 1.14
C ASP A 780 16.46 8.61 2.09
N GLU A 781 15.86 8.56 3.28
CA GLU A 781 15.47 9.71 4.14
C GLU A 781 16.59 10.68 4.58
N TRP A 782 17.83 10.45 4.15
CA TRP A 782 19.00 11.31 4.38
C TRP A 782 19.62 11.88 3.09
N SER A 783 18.95 11.76 1.94
CA SER A 783 19.40 12.29 0.64
C SER A 783 19.72 13.80 0.72
N ALA A 784 18.96 14.52 1.55
CA ALA A 784 19.16 15.94 1.86
C ALA A 784 20.43 16.27 2.68
N ILE A 785 21.09 15.29 3.32
CA ILE A 785 22.24 15.51 4.21
C ILE A 785 23.56 15.14 3.54
N LEU A 786 23.66 14.05 2.76
CA LEU A 786 24.90 13.72 2.05
C LEU A 786 25.33 14.83 1.07
N LEU A 787 24.38 15.43 0.35
CA LEU A 787 24.62 16.57 -0.54
C LEU A 787 24.87 17.91 0.19
N LYS A 788 24.46 18.04 1.46
CA LYS A 788 24.75 19.24 2.29
C LYS A 788 26.07 19.14 3.07
N VAL A 789 26.53 17.93 3.39
CA VAL A 789 27.71 17.71 4.25
C VAL A 789 28.99 17.44 3.45
N PHE A 790 28.92 16.81 2.27
CA PHE A 790 30.12 16.49 1.46
C PHE A 790 30.10 17.00 0.01
N PRO A 791 30.08 18.33 -0.23
CA PRO A 791 30.26 18.89 -1.58
C PRO A 791 31.72 18.81 -2.10
N GLN A 792 32.67 18.31 -1.29
CA GLN A 792 34.12 18.38 -1.54
C GLN A 792 34.80 17.03 -1.87
N ILE A 793 34.07 15.91 -1.83
CA ILE A 793 34.63 14.58 -2.17
C ILE A 793 33.89 14.01 -3.38
N ALA A 794 34.01 14.70 -4.51
CA ALA A 794 33.65 14.16 -5.80
C ALA A 794 34.94 14.00 -6.65
N PRO A 795 35.16 12.87 -7.33
CA PRO A 795 36.28 12.73 -8.25
C PRO A 795 36.15 13.76 -9.38
N PRO A 796 37.26 14.17 -10.04
CA PRO A 796 37.37 15.41 -10.81
C PRO A 796 36.48 15.59 -12.06
N GLY A 797 35.52 14.68 -12.33
CA GLY A 797 34.50 14.84 -13.38
C GLY A 797 33.14 15.38 -12.90
N ALA A 798 32.78 15.29 -11.61
CA ALA A 798 31.43 15.68 -11.15
C ALA A 798 31.15 17.18 -11.27
N ALA A 799 32.17 18.02 -11.07
CA ALA A 799 32.08 19.46 -11.25
C ALA A 799 31.84 19.88 -12.72
N GLU A 800 32.13 18.99 -13.68
CA GLU A 800 31.79 19.20 -15.09
C GLU A 800 30.37 18.74 -15.41
N ALA A 801 29.86 17.68 -14.77
CA ALA A 801 28.46 17.30 -14.88
C ALA A 801 27.52 18.39 -14.35
N GLU A 802 27.83 19.00 -13.21
CA GLU A 802 27.05 20.13 -12.67
C GLU A 802 27.12 21.38 -13.57
N LYS A 803 28.30 21.68 -14.15
CA LYS A 803 28.43 22.73 -15.18
C LYS A 803 27.68 22.39 -16.46
N CYS A 804 27.58 21.13 -16.84
CA CYS A 804 26.83 20.68 -18.01
C CYS A 804 25.32 20.88 -17.79
N MET A 805 24.80 20.47 -16.63
CA MET A 805 23.41 20.73 -16.19
C MET A 805 23.08 22.23 -16.21
N ARG A 806 23.96 23.09 -15.69
CA ARG A 806 23.78 24.56 -15.70
C ARG A 806 23.91 25.19 -17.10
N ARG A 807 24.61 24.55 -18.06
CA ARG A 807 24.72 25.02 -19.46
C ARG A 807 23.58 24.53 -20.35
N LEU A 808 23.02 23.35 -20.07
CA LEU A 808 21.85 22.82 -20.77
C LEU A 808 20.57 23.59 -20.38
N SER A 809 20.43 24.02 -19.12
CA SER A 809 19.27 24.83 -18.69
C SER A 809 19.28 26.28 -19.21
N THR A 810 20.42 26.79 -19.70
CA THR A 810 20.58 28.16 -20.21
C THR A 810 20.62 28.27 -21.74
N SER A 811 20.59 27.16 -22.48
CA SER A 811 20.72 27.15 -23.95
C SER A 811 19.41 26.93 -24.73
N PHE A 812 18.28 26.68 -24.06
CA PHE A 812 16.93 26.68 -24.67
C PHE A 812 16.07 27.82 -24.11
N GLY A 813 16.38 29.06 -24.50
CA GLY A 813 15.71 30.23 -23.93
C GLY A 813 15.99 31.58 -24.58
N THR A 814 16.15 31.66 -25.91
CA THR A 814 16.10 32.96 -26.64
C THR A 814 15.89 32.76 -28.16
N CYS A 815 14.64 32.55 -28.58
CA CYS A 815 14.22 32.78 -29.97
C CYS A 815 13.20 33.92 -29.99
N GLY A 816 13.69 35.15 -29.81
CA GLY A 816 12.91 36.37 -30.02
C GLY A 816 12.95 36.79 -31.49
N PHE A 817 11.78 37.00 -32.09
CA PHE A 817 11.65 37.58 -33.44
C PHE A 817 12.29 38.98 -33.51
N PRO A 818 13.18 39.26 -34.47
CA PRO A 818 13.56 40.63 -34.79
C PRO A 818 12.53 41.28 -35.72
N ARG A 819 12.01 42.44 -35.32
CA ARG A 819 11.36 43.38 -36.27
C ARG A 819 12.43 43.97 -37.20
N GLY A 820 12.07 44.20 -38.46
CA GLY A 820 13.03 44.50 -39.52
C GLY A 820 13.62 45.92 -39.52
N GLY A 821 14.69 46.06 -40.30
CA GLY A 821 15.42 47.31 -40.56
C GLY A 821 16.71 46.97 -41.33
N ALA A 822 17.07 47.79 -42.31
CA ALA A 822 18.20 47.64 -43.24
C ALA A 822 19.58 47.36 -42.56
N GLU A 823 20.65 46.87 -43.22
CA GLU A 823 21.08 47.14 -44.61
C GLU A 823 22.22 46.18 -45.08
N LYS A 824 22.31 45.93 -46.41
CA LYS A 824 23.50 45.57 -47.24
C LYS A 824 24.51 44.44 -46.86
N GLN A 825 24.66 43.52 -47.85
CA GLN A 825 25.93 42.93 -48.38
C GLN A 825 26.79 42.01 -47.47
N SER A 826 27.51 40.98 -47.95
CA SER A 826 27.50 40.21 -49.22
C SER A 826 28.47 39.02 -49.14
N LYS A 827 28.18 37.88 -49.81
CA LYS A 827 29.12 36.79 -50.24
C LYS A 827 29.95 36.07 -49.12
N GLY A 828 30.17 34.76 -49.10
CA GLY A 828 29.72 33.65 -49.95
C GLY A 828 30.77 32.50 -49.98
N ALA A 829 30.31 31.24 -49.84
CA ALA A 829 31.09 29.99 -50.00
C ALA A 829 32.26 29.79 -48.97
N VAL A 830 32.90 28.62 -48.76
CA VAL A 830 32.92 27.27 -49.38
C VAL A 830 32.95 26.19 -48.27
N SER A 831 32.55 24.95 -48.59
CA SER A 831 32.66 23.72 -47.79
C SER A 831 34.10 23.24 -47.46
N LEU A 832 34.29 22.41 -46.41
CA LEU A 832 34.78 21.01 -46.53
C LEU A 832 35.03 20.28 -45.18
N LEU A 833 34.66 19.00 -45.21
CA LEU A 833 35.11 17.80 -44.44
C LEU A 833 36.15 17.90 -43.30
N GLY A 834 35.93 17.06 -42.26
CA GLY A 834 36.88 15.95 -42.05
C GLY A 834 37.64 15.83 -40.71
N THR A 835 36.99 15.24 -39.70
CA THR A 835 37.51 14.15 -38.81
C THR A 835 38.80 14.28 -37.95
N THR A 836 38.68 13.70 -36.74
CA THR A 836 39.72 13.11 -35.84
C THR A 836 40.72 14.01 -35.11
N GLY A 837 40.93 13.73 -33.79
CA GLY A 837 42.21 13.98 -33.13
C GLY A 837 42.17 14.46 -31.67
N SER A 838 42.28 13.51 -30.74
CA SER A 838 42.58 13.67 -29.30
C SER A 838 43.55 14.81 -28.90
N PHE A 839 43.34 15.42 -27.73
CA PHE A 839 44.39 16.09 -26.96
C PHE A 839 44.34 15.76 -25.46
N THR A 840 45.48 15.29 -24.94
CA THR A 840 45.81 15.16 -23.52
C THR A 840 46.35 16.48 -22.97
N CYS A 841 46.29 16.68 -21.65
CA CYS A 841 47.09 17.75 -21.01
C CYS A 841 47.57 17.35 -19.61
N ALA A 842 48.82 17.72 -19.30
CA ALA A 842 49.53 17.39 -18.06
C ALA A 842 49.64 18.59 -17.10
N ALA A 843 50.05 18.34 -15.85
CA ALA A 843 50.08 19.31 -14.76
C ALA A 843 51.37 20.17 -14.69
N ASN A 844 51.30 21.34 -14.02
CA ASN A 844 52.41 21.75 -13.12
C ASN A 844 52.08 22.83 -12.05
N ALA A 845 52.90 22.80 -11.00
CA ALA A 845 52.90 23.46 -9.68
C ALA A 845 52.80 25.01 -9.55
N SER A 846 52.45 25.53 -8.35
CA SER A 846 53.47 25.96 -7.33
C SER A 846 52.98 26.86 -6.15
N ARG A 847 53.61 26.68 -4.95
CA ARG A 847 53.75 27.61 -3.76
C ARG A 847 52.46 28.02 -2.99
N THR A 848 52.36 28.32 -1.67
CA THR A 848 53.20 28.34 -0.41
C THR A 848 52.26 28.72 0.78
N SER A 849 52.47 28.51 2.10
CA SER A 849 53.32 27.60 2.94
C SER A 849 53.18 27.95 4.46
N ARG A 850 53.56 27.01 5.36
CA ARG A 850 53.94 27.15 6.82
C ARG A 850 52.93 26.92 7.97
N ASP A 851 53.54 26.51 9.09
CA ASP A 851 53.13 26.35 10.50
C ASP A 851 52.11 25.23 10.84
N VAL A 852 52.44 24.02 11.36
CA VAL A 852 53.33 23.50 12.44
C VAL A 852 52.65 23.31 13.80
N LYS A 853 52.39 22.04 14.18
CA LYS A 853 52.80 21.43 15.47
C LYS A 853 52.71 19.89 15.41
N ALA A 854 53.67 19.22 16.06
CA ALA A 854 53.87 17.75 16.06
C ALA A 854 53.07 17.03 17.18
N VAL A 855 53.08 15.69 17.33
CA VAL A 855 54.08 14.85 18.05
C VAL A 855 53.52 13.40 18.13
N PRO A 856 54.28 12.27 18.14
CA PRO A 856 55.61 11.95 17.59
C PRO A 856 55.66 10.58 16.83
N GLU A 857 56.87 10.05 16.62
CA GLU A 857 57.24 8.94 15.71
C GLU A 857 57.25 7.52 16.34
N SER A 858 57.22 6.48 15.49
CA SER A 858 58.31 5.47 15.38
C SER A 858 58.06 4.49 14.21
N MET A 859 59.04 3.74 13.68
CA MET A 859 60.34 4.17 13.12
C MET A 859 60.89 3.02 12.21
N ILE A 860 61.72 3.36 11.21
CA ILE A 860 62.76 2.50 10.59
C ILE A 860 62.33 1.37 9.59
N VAL A 861 62.44 1.75 8.32
CA VAL A 861 62.80 0.98 7.09
C VAL A 861 64.32 0.63 7.19
N PRO A 862 64.93 -0.47 6.62
CA PRO A 862 65.25 -0.58 5.18
C PRO A 862 65.52 -2.04 4.63
N PRO A 863 66.15 -2.32 3.44
CA PRO A 863 65.39 -2.96 2.33
C PRO A 863 66.18 -3.98 1.42
N VAL A 864 65.56 -4.41 0.29
CA VAL A 864 66.14 -5.04 -0.96
C VAL A 864 66.98 -6.34 -0.87
N PRO A 865 67.36 -7.06 -1.97
CA PRO A 865 66.82 -7.14 -3.35
C PRO A 865 66.64 -8.58 -3.95
N PHE A 866 66.05 -8.63 -5.16
CA PHE A 866 66.13 -9.64 -6.26
C PHE A 866 67.25 -10.72 -6.24
N PHE A 867 66.95 -11.95 -6.71
CA PHE A 867 67.24 -12.43 -8.10
C PHE A 867 66.63 -13.83 -8.45
N ARG A 868 67.00 -14.39 -9.61
CA ARG A 868 66.25 -15.31 -10.49
C ARG A 868 66.86 -16.75 -10.55
N ALA A 869 65.98 -17.74 -10.81
CA ALA A 869 66.13 -18.89 -11.73
C ALA A 869 66.82 -20.24 -11.34
N ASN A 870 66.24 -21.32 -11.91
CA ASN A 870 66.74 -22.69 -12.19
C ASN A 870 67.01 -23.66 -11.02
N SER A 871 66.89 -24.99 -11.14
CA SER A 871 66.24 -25.90 -12.13
C SER A 871 66.12 -27.34 -11.55
N ASP A 872 65.39 -28.24 -12.23
CA ASP A 872 65.45 -29.73 -12.13
C ASP A 872 64.98 -30.42 -10.82
N SER A 873 64.41 -31.63 -10.78
CA SER A 873 63.92 -32.59 -11.81
C SER A 873 63.03 -33.69 -11.15
N GLY A 874 62.26 -34.48 -11.92
CA GLY A 874 61.78 -35.81 -11.48
C GLY A 874 60.39 -36.32 -11.94
N THR A 875 60.35 -37.11 -13.04
CA THR A 875 59.53 -38.33 -13.31
C THR A 875 58.04 -38.44 -12.85
N GLY A 876 57.06 -38.91 -13.63
CA GLY A 876 57.01 -39.44 -15.02
C GLY A 876 55.68 -40.17 -15.37
N SER A 877 55.50 -40.59 -16.65
CA SER A 877 54.36 -41.34 -17.26
C SER A 877 52.98 -40.65 -17.31
N LEU A 878 52.45 -40.27 -18.50
CA LEU A 878 51.61 -41.06 -19.45
C LEU A 878 50.20 -41.39 -18.86
N VAL A 879 49.06 -41.05 -19.48
CA VAL A 879 48.66 -41.18 -20.90
C VAL A 879 47.73 -40.04 -21.38
N ASP A 880 47.84 -39.68 -22.65
CA ASP A 880 46.90 -38.91 -23.51
C ASP A 880 46.74 -39.76 -24.81
N PRO A 881 45.65 -39.76 -25.63
CA PRO A 881 45.12 -38.58 -26.36
C PRO A 881 43.56 -38.61 -26.53
N THR A 882 42.83 -37.80 -27.32
CA THR A 882 43.11 -36.86 -28.43
C THR A 882 41.91 -35.92 -28.64
N VAL A 883 42.07 -34.60 -28.75
CA VAL A 883 41.11 -33.72 -29.48
C VAL A 883 41.81 -32.51 -30.12
N MET A 884 41.61 -32.32 -31.42
CA MET A 884 41.87 -31.13 -32.24
C MET A 884 41.21 -31.35 -33.62
N PRO A 885 40.90 -30.31 -34.43
CA PRO A 885 40.22 -29.05 -34.11
C PRO A 885 39.18 -28.67 -35.21
N PHE A 886 38.87 -27.36 -35.36
CA PHE A 886 37.98 -26.71 -36.35
C PHE A 886 36.46 -26.89 -36.17
N SER A 887 35.55 -25.97 -36.55
CA SER A 887 35.46 -24.48 -36.64
C SER A 887 34.33 -24.14 -37.64
N GLU A 888 33.68 -22.99 -37.48
CA GLU A 888 32.95 -22.26 -38.56
C GLU A 888 31.70 -22.96 -39.17
N ARG A 889 30.50 -22.35 -39.20
CA ARG A 889 30.04 -20.97 -38.92
C ARG A 889 28.70 -20.95 -38.21
#